data_AF-A0AAF0FC92-F1
#
_entry.id   AF-A0AAF0FC92-F1
#
_cell.length_a   1.000
_cell.length_b   1.000
_cell.length_c   1.000
_cell.angle_alpha   90.00
_cell.angle_beta   90.00
_cell.angle_gamma   90.00
#
_symmetry.space_group_name_H-M   'P 1'
#
loop_
_entity.id
_entity.type
_entity.pdbx_description
1 polymer ?
#
loop_
_entity_poly.entity_id
_entity_poly.type
_entity_poly.pdbx_seq_one_letter_code
_entity_poly.pdbx_strand_id
1 'polypeptide(L)'
;MPKSRRDWGTKQARHDPLRRTAPIVSEVKAEVVPVLGKLPESGGEAIPHGEQVWALASISSLLEDENADRNRRMLLSKNVIKRIVFALESNSDLEIRREASGALRNLCVNGDTDVLGEIANKGGIEAVLNCLRWATMGLQNQQKQLERAQAPLREARERLLSKPMDQMNRKERRQAAKLQAGTVPDTLKAQTDFAPDPASIVEFHEWAADAPQQLLAMEPAAATCLVETCENLVVILGCVGETSEKLLVRVVRWDWHGEKDHSPNTSTSPFAGEALAAWLCEAIAVGTTPEGPYSSALQHLAASSANTLCALSDDTSYGLAKALVGLPSDMPSSKKARRADRPLQSLPTPSELLAKRNLGCSRLAKLAKAVQLVPMDGEALSNAALGVITSGALCNILRSVVSDPEIEEPIVITGYGPLQGFAEREILPRLTHILSLVDTSQITSGHSQDALYSCELSLEIITELVSMLGVEIAAEDHLCISDLPIDRHNDHDADFEMLEDQSSTSESSDREKPASAEVSEENHGLDQWIFAQLLQSTLLPVLLKLASPTQESELDTSEAFKRRAVEVRAMAAVNNLLLRLALFAPPPPSQWPSDESTLERITAWRTWVGTTHLEGKQLIATPIYQILKETWNQVFTIASHWAAVPSVVDADSSVSGAWTTAAKADTGTSLARDGIAMVNTCIGGLWSIARILEGQLPLFSEGMPASYVTALQAAYQSARIVDVRVKCVGTLAVLARSQAECTDSNTLSAAYQEMYLSLGNLLMDVTEASSQDPNQAELLVVAINGVIDTYANELAPWNFVYEVGNFQTRLNGLITPISRVIKRMNKSTDESLYTAAKEALDNLKGFLEYRSSLA
;
A
#
# COMPACT_ATOMS: atom_id res chain seq x y z
N MET A 1 -10.99 -16.77 -9.18
CA MET A 1 -9.64 -17.09 -9.73
C MET A 1 -9.19 -18.42 -9.15
N PRO A 2 -8.43 -19.28 -9.86
CA PRO A 2 -7.51 -20.17 -9.15
C PRO A 2 -6.53 -19.25 -8.44
N LYS A 3 -6.66 -19.14 -7.10
CA LYS A 3 -6.10 -18.07 -6.25
C LYS A 3 -4.81 -17.54 -6.87
N SER A 4 -4.90 -16.46 -7.65
CA SER A 4 -3.72 -15.92 -8.31
C SER A 4 -2.77 -15.66 -7.18
N ARG A 5 -1.53 -16.10 -7.32
CA ARG A 5 -0.54 -15.88 -6.28
C ARG A 5 -0.70 -14.42 -5.89
N ARG A 6 -1.07 -14.15 -4.63
CA ARG A 6 -0.66 -12.89 -4.05
C ARG A 6 0.85 -13.05 -4.12
N ASP A 7 1.44 -12.56 -5.21
CA ASP A 7 2.72 -11.92 -5.11
C ASP A 7 2.45 -10.83 -4.07
N TRP A 8 2.63 -11.23 -2.80
CA TRP A 8 3.35 -10.44 -1.84
C TRP A 8 4.58 -10.01 -2.62
N GLY A 9 4.45 -8.91 -3.37
CA GLY A 9 5.51 -8.44 -4.23
C GLY A 9 6.70 -8.35 -3.31
N THR A 10 7.73 -9.17 -3.54
CA THR A 10 8.94 -9.12 -2.72
C THR A 10 9.47 -7.74 -2.95
N LYS A 11 9.15 -6.86 -2.00
CA LYS A 11 8.90 -5.45 -2.29
C LYS A 11 10.13 -4.94 -3.02
N GLN A 12 9.94 -4.31 -4.18
CA GLN A 12 11.02 -3.51 -4.73
C GLN A 12 11.44 -2.60 -3.59
N ALA A 13 12.73 -2.65 -3.22
CA ALA A 13 13.26 -1.69 -2.28
C ALA A 13 12.90 -0.32 -2.86
N ARG A 14 12.12 0.47 -2.11
CA ARG A 14 11.73 1.82 -2.52
C ARG A 14 13.00 2.52 -2.96
N HIS A 15 12.95 3.25 -4.08
CA HIS A 15 14.14 3.93 -4.59
C HIS A 15 14.62 4.91 -3.51
N ASP A 16 15.67 4.55 -2.78
CA ASP A 16 16.27 5.38 -1.76
C ASP A 16 16.89 6.61 -2.43
N PRO A 17 16.31 7.83 -2.28
CA PRO A 17 16.81 9.02 -2.94
C PRO A 17 18.18 9.45 -2.42
N LEU A 18 18.68 8.84 -1.33
CA LEU A 18 20.00 9.07 -0.77
C LEU A 18 21.10 8.27 -1.48
N ARG A 19 20.76 7.26 -2.31
CA ARG A 19 21.74 6.45 -3.04
C ARG A 19 22.23 7.14 -4.30
N ARG A 20 23.48 7.59 -4.29
CA ARG A 20 24.24 7.97 -5.49
C ARG A 20 25.05 6.77 -6.00
N THR A 21 25.01 6.51 -7.30
CA THR A 21 25.83 5.48 -7.95
C THR A 21 27.23 6.01 -8.25
N ALA A 22 28.26 5.22 -7.91
CA ALA A 22 29.67 5.56 -8.12
C ALA A 22 30.37 4.58 -9.10
N PRO A 23 31.35 5.03 -9.90
CA PRO A 23 32.11 4.18 -10.83
C PRO A 23 33.26 3.40 -10.15
N ILE A 24 33.93 2.53 -10.92
CA ILE A 24 34.78 1.44 -10.41
C ILE A 24 36.30 1.74 -10.50
N VAL A 25 36.96 1.75 -9.33
CA VAL A 25 38.38 1.39 -9.02
C VAL A 25 39.54 2.34 -9.40
N SER A 26 40.30 2.76 -8.36
CA SER A 26 41.77 2.53 -8.26
C SER A 26 42.25 2.55 -6.77
N GLU A 27 43.49 2.13 -6.49
CA GLU A 27 44.02 1.86 -5.13
C GLU A 27 44.65 3.08 -4.39
N VAL A 28 45.04 2.85 -3.11
CA VAL A 28 45.78 3.73 -2.15
C VAL A 28 44.82 4.53 -1.23
N LYS A 29 44.96 4.63 0.12
CA LYS A 29 46.07 4.34 1.07
C LYS A 29 45.61 3.66 2.40
N ALA A 30 46.39 3.78 3.49
CA ALA A 30 46.11 3.25 4.84
C ALA A 30 45.89 4.36 5.91
N GLU A 31 44.99 5.32 5.64
CA GLU A 31 44.81 6.54 6.46
C GLU A 31 43.74 6.43 7.57
N VAL A 32 43.07 5.28 7.72
CA VAL A 32 41.91 5.14 8.61
C VAL A 32 42.27 4.87 10.09
N VAL A 33 43.50 4.44 10.38
CA VAL A 33 43.93 4.10 11.76
C VAL A 33 44.09 5.34 12.68
N PRO A 34 44.70 6.47 12.26
CA PRO A 34 44.80 7.67 13.09
C PRO A 34 43.45 8.28 13.48
N VAL A 35 42.48 8.28 12.55
CA VAL A 35 41.12 8.85 12.74
C VAL A 35 40.41 8.18 13.93
N LEU A 36 40.38 6.85 13.96
CA LEU A 36 39.73 6.11 15.04
C LEU A 36 40.43 6.31 16.40
N GLY A 37 41.74 6.57 16.41
CA GLY A 37 42.50 6.92 17.61
C GLY A 37 42.02 8.22 18.30
N LYS A 38 41.23 9.05 17.60
CA LYS A 38 40.63 10.28 18.11
C LYS A 38 39.17 10.13 18.57
N LEU A 39 38.67 8.89 18.69
CA LEU A 39 37.34 8.61 19.26
C LEU A 39 37.42 7.54 20.36
N PRO A 40 36.87 7.79 21.56
CA PRO A 40 36.91 6.83 22.67
C PRO A 40 35.95 5.65 22.46
N GLU A 41 36.32 4.44 22.94
CA GLU A 41 35.43 3.25 22.98
C GLU A 41 34.64 3.11 24.29
N SER A 42 35.03 3.88 25.30
CA SER A 42 34.50 3.93 26.66
C SER A 42 35.20 5.07 27.41
N GLY A 43 34.72 5.43 28.63
CA GLY A 43 35.22 6.56 29.42
C GLY A 43 36.71 6.49 29.80
N GLY A 44 37.56 6.98 28.88
CA GLY A 44 39.01 7.14 29.05
C GLY A 44 39.42 8.62 29.09
N GLU A 45 40.64 8.90 28.64
CA GLU A 45 41.20 10.25 28.62
C GLU A 45 40.41 11.18 27.68
N ALA A 46 40.16 12.43 28.11
CA ALA A 46 39.28 13.35 27.40
C ALA A 46 39.94 13.86 26.11
N ILE A 47 39.40 13.42 24.96
CA ILE A 47 39.89 13.84 23.64
C ILE A 47 39.36 15.25 23.33
N PRO A 48 40.20 16.19 22.85
CA PRO A 48 39.76 17.54 22.49
C PRO A 48 38.58 17.54 21.51
N HIS A 49 37.62 18.43 21.73
CA HIS A 49 36.40 18.58 20.92
C HIS A 49 36.67 18.56 19.40
N GLY A 50 37.54 19.45 18.92
CA GLY A 50 37.85 19.53 17.48
C GLY A 50 38.52 18.29 16.89
N GLU A 51 39.20 17.46 17.69
CA GLU A 51 39.73 16.17 17.21
C GLU A 51 38.63 15.12 17.06
N GLN A 52 37.61 15.14 17.94
CA GLN A 52 36.44 14.25 17.83
C GLN A 52 35.56 14.63 16.64
N VAL A 53 35.26 15.94 16.47
CA VAL A 53 34.49 16.46 15.33
C VAL A 53 35.18 16.11 14.01
N TRP A 54 36.48 16.41 13.87
CA TRP A 54 37.25 16.05 12.68
C TRP A 54 37.24 14.54 12.39
N ALA A 55 37.33 13.70 13.44
CA ALA A 55 37.36 12.26 13.27
C ALA A 55 36.02 11.69 12.80
N LEU A 56 34.90 12.16 13.35
CA LEU A 56 33.56 11.75 12.94
C LEU A 56 33.22 12.23 11.53
N ALA A 57 33.53 13.49 11.19
CA ALA A 57 33.39 14.03 9.84
C ALA A 57 34.21 13.21 8.82
N SER A 58 35.47 12.88 9.16
CA SER A 58 36.32 12.04 8.31
C SER A 58 35.76 10.63 8.11
N ILE A 59 35.15 10.02 9.14
CA ILE A 59 34.45 8.74 9.01
C ILE A 59 33.23 8.88 8.09
N SER A 60 32.46 9.96 8.22
CA SER A 60 31.31 10.23 7.37
C SER A 60 31.70 10.28 5.89
N SER A 61 32.74 11.06 5.54
CA SER A 61 33.26 11.13 4.16
C SER A 61 33.81 9.79 3.66
N LEU A 62 34.50 9.01 4.50
CA LEU A 62 35.01 7.67 4.14
C LEU A 62 33.89 6.65 3.83
N LEU A 63 32.67 6.89 4.31
CA LEU A 63 31.48 6.06 4.07
C LEU A 63 30.67 6.48 2.82
N GLU A 64 30.99 7.64 2.24
CA GLU A 64 30.38 8.19 1.01
C GLU A 64 31.34 8.15 -0.20
N ASP A 65 32.64 7.92 0.02
CA ASP A 65 33.68 7.76 -1.00
C ASP A 65 33.42 6.59 -1.99
N GLU A 66 34.04 6.62 -3.18
CA GLU A 66 33.94 5.54 -4.19
C GLU A 66 34.36 4.17 -3.64
N ASN A 67 35.21 4.15 -2.59
CA ASN A 67 35.64 2.94 -1.89
C ASN A 67 34.78 2.59 -0.65
N ALA A 68 33.58 3.17 -0.49
CA ALA A 68 32.72 3.06 0.69
C ALA A 68 32.59 1.64 1.26
N ASP A 69 32.34 0.62 0.43
CA ASP A 69 32.19 -0.77 0.90
C ASP A 69 33.50 -1.40 1.40
N ARG A 70 34.65 -0.95 0.93
CA ARG A 70 35.97 -1.35 1.45
C ARG A 70 36.26 -0.61 2.75
N ASN A 71 36.01 0.70 2.78
CA ASN A 71 36.20 1.56 3.95
C ASN A 71 35.31 1.11 5.11
N ARG A 72 34.02 0.85 4.86
CA ARG A 72 33.04 0.36 5.83
C ARG A 72 33.50 -0.96 6.48
N ARG A 73 33.87 -1.98 5.68
CA ARG A 73 34.39 -3.25 6.22
C ARG A 73 35.63 -3.06 7.11
N MET A 74 36.53 -2.14 6.74
CA MET A 74 37.70 -1.81 7.56
C MET A 74 37.30 -1.09 8.87
N LEU A 75 36.41 -0.09 8.81
CA LEU A 75 35.92 0.63 9.98
C LEU A 75 35.16 -0.29 10.96
N LEU A 76 34.29 -1.17 10.45
CA LEU A 76 33.59 -2.20 11.23
C LEU A 76 34.59 -3.14 11.96
N SER A 77 35.64 -3.60 11.27
CA SER A 77 36.70 -4.41 11.88
C SER A 77 37.47 -3.72 13.02
N LYS A 78 37.33 -2.40 13.15
CA LYS A 78 37.93 -1.56 14.19
C LYS A 78 36.87 -0.98 15.16
N ASN A 79 35.72 -1.63 15.24
CA ASN A 79 34.68 -1.35 16.24
C ASN A 79 34.08 0.07 16.14
N VAL A 80 34.07 0.66 14.93
CA VAL A 80 33.60 2.04 14.68
C VAL A 80 32.22 2.32 15.28
N ILE A 81 31.28 1.37 15.17
CA ILE A 81 29.90 1.50 15.67
C ILE A 81 29.91 1.83 17.16
N LYS A 82 30.72 1.14 17.98
CA LYS A 82 30.75 1.38 19.42
C LYS A 82 31.30 2.78 19.75
N ARG A 83 32.29 3.25 19.00
CA ARG A 83 32.87 4.60 19.15
C ARG A 83 31.85 5.69 18.80
N ILE A 84 31.12 5.52 17.70
CA ILE A 84 30.06 6.44 17.27
C ILE A 84 28.90 6.46 18.27
N VAL A 85 28.41 5.29 18.69
CA VAL A 85 27.34 5.18 19.71
C VAL A 85 27.77 5.83 21.03
N PHE A 86 28.98 5.56 21.50
CA PHE A 86 29.51 6.20 22.71
C PHE A 86 29.61 7.72 22.58
N ALA A 87 30.03 8.23 21.41
CA ALA A 87 30.10 9.67 21.15
C ALA A 87 28.72 10.35 21.14
N LEU A 88 27.70 9.67 20.60
CA LEU A 88 26.31 10.12 20.57
C LEU A 88 25.67 10.16 21.97
N GLU A 89 25.91 9.15 22.81
CA GLU A 89 25.35 9.07 24.16
C GLU A 89 26.06 10.00 25.16
N SER A 90 27.40 10.03 25.14
CA SER A 90 28.20 10.53 26.27
C SER A 90 28.52 12.02 26.21
N ASN A 91 28.47 12.64 25.03
CA ASN A 91 28.73 14.08 24.88
C ASN A 91 27.42 14.86 24.98
N SER A 92 27.45 16.08 25.52
CA SER A 92 26.33 17.04 25.47
C SER A 92 26.49 18.11 24.38
N ASP A 93 27.58 18.04 23.63
CA ASP A 93 27.92 18.98 22.55
C ASP A 93 27.13 18.67 21.28
N LEU A 94 26.52 19.70 20.69
CA LEU A 94 25.65 19.58 19.51
C LEU A 94 26.42 19.23 18.23
N GLU A 95 27.65 19.72 18.08
CA GLU A 95 28.46 19.45 16.89
C GLU A 95 28.97 18.01 16.90
N ILE A 96 29.44 17.51 18.06
CA ILE A 96 29.82 16.11 18.20
C ILE A 96 28.61 15.18 17.99
N ARG A 97 27.42 15.53 18.47
CA ARG A 97 26.19 14.74 18.23
C ARG A 97 25.74 14.78 16.76
N ARG A 98 25.86 15.91 16.08
CA ARG A 98 25.61 16.00 14.62
C ARG A 98 26.53 15.05 13.87
N GLU A 99 27.84 15.14 14.07
CA GLU A 99 28.79 14.31 13.34
C GLU A 99 28.65 12.81 13.68
N ALA A 100 28.38 12.48 14.95
CA ALA A 100 28.13 11.10 15.36
C ALA A 100 26.85 10.52 14.72
N SER A 101 25.76 11.29 14.72
CA SER A 101 24.51 10.87 14.09
C SER A 101 24.64 10.77 12.55
N GLY A 102 25.37 11.68 11.91
CA GLY A 102 25.64 11.63 10.46
C GLY A 102 26.49 10.42 10.07
N ALA A 103 27.58 10.15 10.78
CA ALA A 103 28.39 8.96 10.56
C ALA A 103 27.60 7.66 10.80
N LEU A 104 26.69 7.63 11.78
CA LEU A 104 25.81 6.49 12.03
C LEU A 104 24.74 6.32 10.92
N ARG A 105 24.14 7.42 10.45
CA ARG A 105 23.20 7.44 9.30
C ARG A 105 23.84 6.81 8.07
N ASN A 106 25.07 7.19 7.75
CA ASN A 106 25.78 6.67 6.57
C ASN A 106 26.16 5.18 6.71
N LEU A 107 26.31 4.65 7.93
CA LEU A 107 26.39 3.21 8.18
C LEU A 107 25.06 2.49 7.98
N CYS A 108 23.92 3.15 8.25
CA CYS A 108 22.58 2.59 8.09
C CYS A 108 22.12 2.59 6.63
N VAL A 109 22.15 3.75 5.95
CA VAL A 109 21.69 3.95 4.56
C VAL A 109 22.42 3.04 3.56
N ASN A 110 23.75 2.94 3.72
CA ASN A 110 24.60 2.11 2.87
C ASN A 110 24.79 0.68 3.46
N GLY A 111 24.27 0.40 4.65
CA GLY A 111 24.45 -0.87 5.36
C GLY A 111 23.61 -2.01 4.79
N ASP A 112 23.97 -3.23 5.16
CA ASP A 112 23.11 -4.40 5.00
C ASP A 112 22.43 -4.76 6.35
N THR A 113 21.59 -5.80 6.33
CA THR A 113 20.88 -6.31 7.52
C THR A 113 21.84 -6.70 8.65
N ASP A 114 23.05 -7.16 8.35
CA ASP A 114 24.05 -7.56 9.34
C ASP A 114 24.66 -6.33 10.03
N VAL A 115 24.96 -5.26 9.29
CA VAL A 115 25.41 -3.97 9.87
C VAL A 115 24.36 -3.37 10.80
N LEU A 116 23.09 -3.35 10.40
CA LEU A 116 21.99 -2.85 11.26
C LEU A 116 21.78 -3.74 12.49
N GLY A 117 21.95 -5.07 12.34
CA GLY A 117 21.99 -6.01 13.46
C GLY A 117 23.15 -5.72 14.43
N GLU A 118 24.34 -5.40 13.93
CA GLU A 118 25.50 -5.02 14.76
C GLU A 118 25.27 -3.70 15.52
N ILE A 119 24.69 -2.69 14.86
CA ILE A 119 24.27 -1.42 15.48
C ILE A 119 23.28 -1.67 16.62
N ALA A 120 22.24 -2.48 16.38
CA ALA A 120 21.25 -2.84 17.39
C ALA A 120 21.85 -3.64 18.57
N ASN A 121 22.82 -4.52 18.31
CA ASN A 121 23.52 -5.29 19.34
C ASN A 121 24.46 -4.43 20.20
N LYS A 122 24.92 -3.29 19.67
CA LYS A 122 25.81 -2.34 20.37
C LYS A 122 25.05 -1.19 21.05
N GLY A 123 23.72 -1.28 21.16
CA GLY A 123 22.88 -0.27 21.83
C GLY A 123 22.53 0.94 20.96
N GLY A 124 22.83 0.91 19.66
CA GLY A 124 22.64 2.06 18.78
C GLY A 124 21.19 2.52 18.64
N ILE A 125 20.21 1.61 18.78
CA ILE A 125 18.78 1.96 18.74
C ILE A 125 18.40 2.78 19.98
N GLU A 126 18.78 2.33 21.17
CA GLU A 126 18.54 3.07 22.40
C GLU A 126 19.31 4.41 22.42
N ALA A 127 20.54 4.45 21.92
CA ALA A 127 21.32 5.68 21.80
C ALA A 127 20.62 6.71 20.90
N VAL A 128 20.11 6.26 19.74
CA VAL A 128 19.36 7.11 18.80
C VAL A 128 18.08 7.65 19.44
N LEU A 129 17.28 6.80 20.09
CA LEU A 129 16.02 7.20 20.73
C LEU A 129 16.23 8.10 21.95
N ASN A 130 17.24 7.83 22.78
CA ASN A 130 17.66 8.74 23.87
C ASN A 130 18.12 10.10 23.33
N CYS A 131 18.91 10.11 22.25
CA CYS A 131 19.36 11.36 21.65
C CYS A 131 18.20 12.15 21.02
N LEU A 132 17.22 11.47 20.43
CA LEU A 132 16.04 12.09 19.83
C LEU A 132 15.11 12.69 20.91
N ARG A 133 14.90 11.98 22.02
CA ARG A 133 14.22 12.52 23.20
C ARG A 133 14.94 13.74 23.77
N TRP A 134 16.26 13.68 23.89
CA TRP A 134 17.08 14.83 24.33
C TRP A 134 16.96 16.02 23.39
N ALA A 135 16.99 15.80 22.07
CA ALA A 135 16.88 16.85 21.07
C ALA A 135 15.50 17.55 21.15
N THR A 136 14.43 16.80 21.41
CA THR A 136 13.08 17.34 21.69
C THR A 136 13.10 18.39 22.81
N MET A 137 13.88 18.19 23.88
CA MET A 137 14.00 19.15 24.98
C MET A 137 14.66 20.48 24.56
N GLY A 138 15.48 20.48 23.50
CA GLY A 138 16.06 21.68 22.90
C GLY A 138 15.12 22.41 21.95
N LEU A 139 14.07 21.74 21.46
CA LEU A 139 13.03 22.30 20.58
C LEU A 139 11.84 22.91 21.36
N GLN A 140 11.78 22.70 22.68
CA GLN A 140 10.64 23.08 23.53
C GLN A 140 10.94 24.28 24.44
N ASN A 141 9.95 25.13 24.67
CA ASN A 141 10.04 26.17 25.69
C ASN A 141 9.73 25.58 27.07
N GLN A 142 10.78 25.17 27.81
CA GLN A 142 10.64 24.49 29.11
C GLN A 142 9.77 25.25 30.13
N GLN A 143 9.82 26.58 30.16
CA GLN A 143 9.00 27.39 31.06
C GLN A 143 7.50 27.30 30.70
N LYS A 144 7.19 27.38 29.40
CA LYS A 144 5.82 27.24 28.87
C LYS A 144 5.28 25.82 29.07
N GLN A 145 6.12 24.80 28.94
CA GLN A 145 5.75 23.41 29.22
C GLN A 145 5.48 23.18 30.72
N LEU A 146 6.30 23.73 31.62
CA LEU A 146 6.02 23.75 33.06
C LEU A 146 4.69 24.45 33.39
N GLU A 147 4.38 25.56 32.72
CA GLU A 147 3.10 26.26 32.90
C GLU A 147 1.90 25.46 32.38
N ARG A 148 2.02 24.81 31.21
CA ARG A 148 1.00 23.89 30.66
C ARG A 148 0.75 22.71 31.61
N ALA A 149 1.80 22.03 32.06
CA ALA A 149 1.69 20.91 33.01
C ALA A 149 1.03 21.33 34.35
N GLN A 150 1.26 22.57 34.79
CA GLN A 150 0.63 23.11 36.00
C GLN A 150 -0.78 23.67 35.80
N ALA A 151 -1.20 24.01 34.58
CA ALA A 151 -2.50 24.62 34.29
C ALA A 151 -3.72 23.80 34.77
N PRO A 152 -3.86 22.48 34.47
CA PRO A 152 -5.01 21.71 34.96
C PRO A 152 -5.01 21.55 36.49
N LEU A 153 -3.84 21.56 37.13
CA LEU A 153 -3.70 21.53 38.59
C LEU A 153 -4.15 22.87 39.22
N ARG A 154 -3.87 24.00 38.56
CA ARG A 154 -4.38 25.33 38.96
C ARG A 154 -5.89 25.41 38.79
N GLU A 155 -6.45 24.99 37.66
CA GLU A 155 -7.90 24.95 37.46
C GLU A 155 -8.61 24.03 38.47
N ALA A 156 -8.07 22.83 38.75
CA ALA A 156 -8.65 21.94 39.75
C ALA A 156 -8.67 22.56 41.15
N ARG A 157 -7.61 23.28 41.52
CA ARG A 157 -7.52 24.06 42.77
C ARG A 157 -8.55 25.20 42.79
N GLU A 158 -8.70 25.95 41.70
CA GLU A 158 -9.64 27.07 41.60
C GLU A 158 -11.10 26.60 41.62
N ARG A 159 -11.45 25.56 40.86
CA ARG A 159 -12.79 24.92 40.87
C ARG A 159 -13.16 24.39 42.25
N LEU A 160 -12.20 23.87 43.02
CA LEU A 160 -12.43 23.37 44.38
C LEU A 160 -12.52 24.49 45.43
N LEU A 161 -11.94 25.67 45.16
CA LEU A 161 -12.05 26.86 46.01
C LEU A 161 -13.30 27.72 45.69
N SER A 162 -13.82 27.68 44.46
CA SER A 162 -15.00 28.43 44.03
C SER A 162 -16.34 27.72 44.33
N LYS A 163 -16.32 26.40 44.53
CA LYS A 163 -17.51 25.62 44.91
C LYS A 163 -18.05 26.07 46.28
N PRO A 164 -19.35 26.42 46.42
CA PRO A 164 -19.91 26.81 47.72
C PRO A 164 -19.75 25.70 48.77
N MET A 165 -19.40 26.07 50.02
CA MET A 165 -19.06 25.07 51.05
C MET A 165 -20.19 24.06 51.30
N ASP A 166 -21.45 24.48 51.18
CA ASP A 166 -22.63 23.62 51.37
C ASP A 166 -22.74 22.51 50.31
N GLN A 167 -22.26 22.76 49.10
CA GLN A 167 -22.23 21.80 47.99
C GLN A 167 -20.98 20.90 48.00
N MET A 168 -19.98 21.21 48.82
CA MET A 168 -18.78 20.39 48.95
C MET A 168 -19.06 19.12 49.78
N ASN A 169 -18.56 17.98 49.33
CA ASN A 169 -18.58 16.74 50.12
C ASN A 169 -17.57 16.78 51.29
N ARG A 170 -17.67 15.85 52.24
CA ARG A 170 -16.83 15.85 53.47
C ARG A 170 -15.32 15.73 53.20
N LYS A 171 -14.89 15.18 52.06
CA LYS A 171 -13.48 15.15 51.63
C LYS A 171 -13.07 16.47 50.99
N GLU A 172 -13.89 16.99 50.06
CA GLU A 172 -13.69 18.30 49.41
C GLU A 172 -13.56 19.43 50.43
N ARG A 173 -14.47 19.53 51.43
CA ARG A 173 -14.39 20.55 52.50
C ARG A 173 -13.06 20.50 53.25
N ARG A 174 -12.53 19.29 53.50
CA ARG A 174 -11.24 19.09 54.18
C ARG A 174 -10.05 19.44 53.29
N GLN A 175 -10.16 19.27 51.98
CA GLN A 175 -9.14 19.66 51.00
C GLN A 175 -9.15 21.18 50.79
N ALA A 176 -10.31 21.80 50.62
CA ALA A 176 -10.48 23.25 50.49
C ALA A 176 -9.96 24.00 51.74
N ALA A 177 -10.34 23.57 52.94
CA ALA A 177 -9.87 24.18 54.19
C ALA A 177 -8.34 24.06 54.37
N LYS A 178 -7.74 22.93 53.98
CA LYS A 178 -6.28 22.75 54.00
C LYS A 178 -5.58 23.67 52.97
N LEU A 179 -6.12 23.77 51.75
CA LEU A 179 -5.61 24.66 50.69
C LEU A 179 -5.71 26.15 51.07
N GLN A 180 -6.79 26.56 51.76
CA GLN A 180 -6.95 27.92 52.29
C GLN A 180 -5.97 28.20 53.45
N ALA A 181 -5.66 27.19 54.27
CA ALA A 181 -4.66 27.27 55.34
C ALA A 181 -3.20 27.11 54.84
N GLY A 182 -2.95 27.25 53.52
CA GLY A 182 -1.61 27.12 52.92
C GLY A 182 -0.95 25.75 53.07
N THR A 183 -1.69 24.74 53.52
CA THR A 183 -1.16 23.42 53.89
C THR A 183 -1.57 22.38 52.86
N VAL A 184 -0.61 21.81 52.12
CA VAL A 184 -0.91 20.84 51.06
C VAL A 184 -1.29 19.47 51.68
N PRO A 185 -2.51 18.93 51.42
CA PRO A 185 -2.93 17.63 51.95
C PRO A 185 -2.07 16.47 51.42
N ASP A 186 -1.88 15.38 52.18
CA ASP A 186 -1.06 14.24 51.73
C ASP A 186 -1.64 13.50 50.51
N THR A 187 -2.96 13.50 50.32
CA THR A 187 -3.60 13.00 49.09
C THR A 187 -3.33 13.91 47.88
N LEU A 188 -3.04 15.18 48.13
CA LEU A 188 -2.54 16.10 47.13
C LEU A 188 -1.01 15.98 47.00
N LYS A 189 -0.23 15.64 48.04
CA LYS A 189 1.23 15.41 47.90
C LYS A 189 1.57 14.40 46.80
N ALA A 190 0.80 13.31 46.70
CA ALA A 190 0.90 12.35 45.59
C ALA A 190 0.58 12.93 44.18
N GLN A 191 0.11 14.18 44.11
CA GLN A 191 -0.20 14.97 42.92
C GLN A 191 0.48 16.37 42.94
N THR A 192 1.33 16.68 43.92
CA THR A 192 1.82 18.05 44.19
C THR A 192 3.27 18.12 44.65
N ASP A 193 4.09 17.13 44.31
CA ASP A 193 5.49 17.43 44.05
C ASP A 193 5.54 18.30 42.77
N PHE A 194 5.25 19.60 42.95
CA PHE A 194 5.03 20.59 41.89
C PHE A 194 6.29 20.93 41.06
N ALA A 195 7.41 20.28 41.37
CA ALA A 195 8.56 20.17 40.49
C ALA A 195 8.50 18.78 39.83
N PRO A 196 7.88 18.64 38.65
CA PRO A 196 8.16 17.47 37.83
C PRO A 196 9.67 17.39 37.58
N ASP A 197 10.22 16.18 37.56
CA ASP A 197 11.58 15.95 37.09
C ASP A 197 11.67 16.52 35.66
N PRO A 198 12.65 17.39 35.31
CA PRO A 198 12.76 17.89 33.94
C PRO A 198 12.83 16.79 32.87
N ALA A 199 13.19 15.55 33.22
CA ALA A 199 13.10 14.41 32.33
C ALA A 199 11.64 13.95 32.03
N SER A 200 10.67 14.20 32.91
CA SER A 200 9.29 13.70 32.79
C SER A 200 8.32 14.65 32.07
N ILE A 201 8.81 15.78 31.53
CA ILE A 201 8.00 16.86 30.90
C ILE A 201 8.19 16.93 29.37
N VAL A 202 8.72 15.89 28.74
CA VAL A 202 8.94 15.90 27.28
C VAL A 202 7.60 15.72 26.55
N GLU A 203 7.01 16.83 26.11
CA GLU A 203 5.70 16.85 25.44
C GLU A 203 5.80 16.54 23.93
N PHE A 204 5.56 15.29 23.55
CA PHE A 204 5.73 14.82 22.17
C PHE A 204 4.65 15.29 21.19
N HIS A 205 3.51 15.83 21.64
CA HIS A 205 2.37 16.15 20.78
C HIS A 205 2.27 17.61 20.33
N GLU A 206 3.07 18.53 20.89
CA GLU A 206 2.98 19.98 20.63
C GLU A 206 4.33 20.73 20.52
N TRP A 207 5.46 20.03 20.34
CA TRP A 207 6.77 20.68 20.29
C TRP A 207 6.97 21.57 19.05
N ALA A 208 6.31 21.28 17.92
CA ALA A 208 6.44 22.05 16.68
C ALA A 208 5.96 23.50 16.84
N ALA A 209 5.05 23.76 17.77
CA ALA A 209 4.53 25.09 18.06
C ALA A 209 5.54 26.00 18.79
N ASP A 210 6.52 25.42 19.49
CA ASP A 210 7.57 26.16 20.21
C ASP A 210 8.88 26.26 19.41
N ALA A 211 9.18 25.25 18.58
CA ALA A 211 10.48 25.08 17.91
C ALA A 211 10.97 26.29 17.10
N PRO A 212 10.17 26.96 16.24
CA PRO A 212 10.65 28.12 15.49
C PRO A 212 11.16 29.25 16.39
N GLN A 213 10.51 29.47 17.54
CA GLN A 213 10.93 30.48 18.52
C GLN A 213 12.17 30.05 19.31
N GLN A 214 12.31 28.75 19.63
CA GLN A 214 13.51 28.24 20.30
C GLN A 214 14.74 28.31 19.39
N LEU A 215 14.63 27.87 18.13
CA LEU A 215 15.73 27.92 17.16
C LEU A 215 16.19 29.36 16.88
N LEU A 216 15.27 30.34 16.88
CA LEU A 216 15.60 31.77 16.77
C LEU A 216 16.28 32.35 18.03
N ALA A 217 16.09 31.73 19.20
CA ALA A 217 16.74 32.13 20.45
C ALA A 217 18.11 31.45 20.67
N MET A 218 18.41 30.39 19.92
CA MET A 218 19.69 29.69 19.92
C MET A 218 20.76 30.43 19.10
N GLU A 219 22.03 30.09 19.35
CA GLU A 219 23.13 30.47 18.45
C GLU A 219 22.93 29.75 17.09
N PRO A 220 23.16 30.40 15.94
CA PRO A 220 22.80 29.84 14.63
C PRO A 220 23.43 28.48 14.29
N ALA A 221 24.72 28.27 14.59
CA ALA A 221 25.35 26.96 14.33
C ALA A 221 24.76 25.87 15.25
N ALA A 222 24.49 26.18 16.52
CA ALA A 222 23.83 25.27 17.45
C ALA A 222 22.39 24.91 17.01
N ALA A 223 21.63 25.89 16.51
CA ALA A 223 20.28 25.67 15.98
C ALA A 223 20.31 24.72 14.76
N THR A 224 21.23 24.95 13.82
CA THR A 224 21.43 24.09 12.65
C THR A 224 21.85 22.68 13.06
N CYS A 225 22.85 22.54 13.94
CA CYS A 225 23.30 21.23 14.43
C CYS A 225 22.19 20.43 15.12
N LEU A 226 21.28 21.09 15.84
CA LEU A 226 20.14 20.44 16.49
C LEU A 226 19.16 19.84 15.45
N VAL A 227 18.82 20.60 14.41
CA VAL A 227 17.90 20.15 13.35
C VAL A 227 18.54 19.04 12.50
N GLU A 228 19.81 19.18 12.12
CA GLU A 228 20.57 18.15 11.39
C GLU A 228 20.74 16.87 12.22
N THR A 229 20.94 16.98 13.54
CA THR A 229 20.95 15.82 14.45
C THR A 229 19.60 15.11 14.46
N CYS A 230 18.48 15.85 14.60
CA CYS A 230 17.14 15.27 14.52
C CYS A 230 16.92 14.54 13.18
N GLU A 231 17.32 15.13 12.06
CA GLU A 231 17.17 14.53 10.73
C GLU A 231 17.94 13.21 10.63
N ASN A 232 19.22 13.21 11.04
CA ASN A 232 20.06 12.01 11.01
C ASN A 232 19.47 10.87 11.85
N LEU A 233 19.00 11.17 13.07
CA LEU A 233 18.40 10.20 13.99
C LEU A 233 17.12 9.59 13.39
N VAL A 234 16.29 10.40 12.74
CA VAL A 234 15.06 9.97 12.08
C VAL A 234 15.36 9.04 10.91
N VAL A 235 16.29 9.39 10.02
CA VAL A 235 16.69 8.53 8.89
C VAL A 235 17.23 7.18 9.39
N ILE A 236 17.99 7.15 10.48
CA ILE A 236 18.45 5.89 11.11
C ILE A 236 17.26 5.01 11.53
N LEU A 237 16.22 5.59 12.15
CA LEU A 237 15.02 4.85 12.54
C LEU A 237 14.27 4.30 11.30
N GLY A 238 14.21 5.06 10.20
CA GLY A 238 13.69 4.61 8.91
C GLY A 238 14.39 3.36 8.40
N CYS A 239 15.72 3.42 8.22
CA CYS A 239 16.51 2.28 7.73
C CYS A 239 16.37 1.02 8.61
N VAL A 240 16.31 1.21 9.94
CA VAL A 240 16.10 0.12 10.91
C VAL A 240 14.72 -0.52 10.75
N GLY A 241 13.69 0.29 10.48
CA GLY A 241 12.32 -0.15 10.23
C GLY A 241 12.19 -0.97 8.94
N GLU A 242 12.68 -0.44 7.82
CA GLU A 242 12.60 -1.08 6.51
C GLU A 242 13.34 -2.43 6.46
N THR A 243 14.46 -2.55 7.17
CA THR A 243 15.35 -3.70 7.03
C THR A 243 15.04 -4.85 8.00
N SER A 244 14.36 -4.59 9.13
CA SER A 244 14.08 -5.65 10.11
C SER A 244 12.90 -5.37 11.04
N GLU A 245 11.80 -6.08 10.81
CA GLU A 245 10.63 -6.22 11.70
C GLU A 245 10.98 -6.36 13.20
N LYS A 246 11.99 -7.18 13.53
CA LYS A 246 12.41 -7.41 14.93
C LYS A 246 12.98 -6.15 15.59
N LEU A 247 13.60 -5.28 14.81
CA LEU A 247 14.17 -4.02 15.27
C LEU A 247 13.09 -2.93 15.28
N LEU A 248 12.16 -2.93 14.31
CA LEU A 248 10.95 -2.11 14.33
C LEU A 248 10.16 -2.30 15.63
N VAL A 249 9.92 -3.55 16.07
CA VAL A 249 9.27 -3.85 17.36
C VAL A 249 10.03 -3.25 18.55
N ARG A 250 11.37 -3.23 18.51
CA ARG A 250 12.21 -2.66 19.57
C ARG A 250 12.12 -1.12 19.60
N VAL A 251 12.06 -0.49 18.43
CA VAL A 251 11.83 0.96 18.28
C VAL A 251 10.44 1.35 18.80
N VAL A 252 9.38 0.66 18.36
CA VAL A 252 7.98 0.93 18.75
C VAL A 252 7.73 0.71 20.25
N ARG A 253 8.39 -0.28 20.87
CA ARG A 253 8.25 -0.58 22.31
C ARG A 253 9.16 0.22 23.24
N TRP A 254 10.00 1.11 22.73
CA TRP A 254 10.91 1.89 23.57
C TRP A 254 10.14 2.86 24.48
N ASP A 255 10.56 2.98 25.74
CA ASP A 255 9.93 3.88 26.69
C ASP A 255 10.45 5.32 26.55
N TRP A 256 9.61 6.18 25.99
CA TRP A 256 9.87 7.59 25.81
C TRP A 256 9.77 8.43 27.09
N HIS A 257 9.17 7.91 28.16
CA HIS A 257 9.01 8.63 29.43
C HIS A 257 10.12 8.33 30.45
N GLY A 258 10.87 7.24 30.28
CA GLY A 258 12.11 6.96 31.01
C GLY A 258 11.90 6.46 32.43
N GLU A 259 10.85 5.68 32.65
CA GLU A 259 10.66 4.95 33.90
C GLU A 259 11.74 3.86 34.00
N LYS A 260 12.89 4.22 34.58
CA LYS A 260 14.07 3.34 34.75
C LYS A 260 13.85 2.14 35.68
N ASP A 261 12.63 1.91 36.16
CA ASP A 261 12.28 0.69 36.87
C ASP A 261 12.19 -0.49 35.90
N HIS A 262 13.36 -1.10 35.67
CA HIS A 262 13.53 -2.43 35.06
C HIS A 262 13.02 -3.56 35.99
N SER A 263 11.96 -3.29 36.76
CA SER A 263 11.18 -4.29 37.45
C SER A 263 10.54 -5.21 36.40
N PRO A 264 10.58 -6.54 36.57
CA PRO A 264 9.92 -7.47 35.64
C PRO A 264 8.38 -7.35 35.63
N ASN A 265 7.81 -6.45 36.44
CA ASN A 265 6.37 -6.23 36.59
C ASN A 265 5.88 -4.88 36.04
N THR A 266 6.72 -4.04 35.44
CA THR A 266 6.29 -2.73 34.90
C THR A 266 5.37 -2.94 33.70
N SER A 267 4.12 -2.47 33.79
CA SER A 267 3.10 -2.66 32.75
C SER A 267 3.41 -1.82 31.51
N THR A 268 3.67 -2.47 30.37
CA THR A 268 3.86 -1.77 29.10
C THR A 268 2.58 -1.06 28.67
N SER A 269 2.68 0.22 28.29
CA SER A 269 1.55 1.00 27.74
C SER A 269 0.86 0.23 26.60
N PRO A 270 -0.49 0.18 26.56
CA PRO A 270 -1.22 -0.42 25.46
C PRO A 270 -1.10 0.37 24.14
N PHE A 271 -0.59 1.60 24.18
CA PHE A 271 -0.38 2.48 23.02
C PHE A 271 1.12 2.55 22.66
N ALA A 272 1.72 1.40 22.33
CA ALA A 272 3.12 1.32 21.91
C ALA A 272 3.37 2.19 20.65
N GLY A 273 4.52 2.85 20.56
CA GLY A 273 4.89 3.73 19.44
C GLY A 273 4.25 5.11 19.43
N GLU A 274 3.32 5.42 20.35
CA GLU A 274 2.56 6.68 20.32
C GLU A 274 3.43 7.95 20.35
N ALA A 275 4.45 7.98 21.20
CA ALA A 275 5.35 9.13 21.33
C ALA A 275 6.22 9.33 20.07
N LEU A 276 6.69 8.25 19.44
CA LEU A 276 7.38 8.32 18.14
C LEU A 276 6.44 8.81 17.03
N ALA A 277 5.21 8.28 16.99
CA ALA A 277 4.18 8.72 16.05
C ALA A 277 3.85 10.21 16.22
N ALA A 278 3.68 10.68 17.46
CA ALA A 278 3.46 12.08 17.77
C ALA A 278 4.64 12.95 17.33
N TRP A 279 5.87 12.55 17.67
CA TRP A 279 7.08 13.28 17.32
C TRP A 279 7.26 13.41 15.81
N LEU A 280 7.05 12.33 15.04
CA LEU A 280 7.13 12.35 13.57
C LEU A 280 6.04 13.24 12.95
N CYS A 281 4.81 13.19 13.46
CA CYS A 281 3.73 14.09 13.02
C CYS A 281 4.03 15.57 13.31
N GLU A 282 4.68 15.89 14.44
CA GLU A 282 5.14 17.25 14.75
C GLU A 282 6.27 17.71 13.82
N ALA A 283 7.25 16.84 13.54
CA ALA A 283 8.32 17.13 12.58
C ALA A 283 7.79 17.39 11.16
N ILE A 284 6.76 16.64 10.73
CA ILE A 284 6.07 16.90 9.46
C ILE A 284 5.31 18.23 9.54
N ALA A 285 4.58 18.49 10.64
CA ALA A 285 3.78 19.70 10.82
C ALA A 285 4.63 20.99 10.74
N VAL A 286 5.81 21.03 11.38
CA VAL A 286 6.68 22.22 11.37
C VAL A 286 7.20 22.56 9.97
N GLY A 287 7.41 21.55 9.11
CA GLY A 287 7.78 21.74 7.71
C GLY A 287 6.64 22.22 6.79
N THR A 288 5.37 22.18 7.24
CA THR A 288 4.23 22.66 6.42
C THR A 288 4.10 24.18 6.35
N THR A 289 4.66 24.90 7.32
CA THR A 289 4.66 26.38 7.36
C THR A 289 6.02 26.89 7.84
N PRO A 290 7.10 26.67 7.07
CA PRO A 290 8.47 26.93 7.50
C PRO A 290 8.83 28.40 7.23
N GLU A 291 8.51 29.28 8.16
CA GLU A 291 8.92 30.69 8.13
C GLU A 291 10.27 30.92 8.82
N GLY A 292 11.07 31.85 8.31
CA GLY A 292 12.33 32.28 8.92
C GLY A 292 13.60 31.56 8.39
N PRO A 293 14.75 31.78 9.06
CA PRO A 293 16.07 31.43 8.53
C PRO A 293 16.37 29.92 8.50
N TYR A 294 15.65 29.11 9.27
CA TYR A 294 15.85 27.65 9.35
C TYR A 294 14.84 26.86 8.50
N SER A 295 14.08 27.54 7.63
CA SER A 295 12.99 26.97 6.85
C SER A 295 13.39 25.73 6.05
N SER A 296 14.48 25.80 5.28
CA SER A 296 15.01 24.67 4.51
C SER A 296 15.40 23.47 5.38
N ALA A 297 16.07 23.69 6.52
CA ALA A 297 16.44 22.61 7.42
C ALA A 297 15.22 21.93 8.06
N LEU A 298 14.18 22.70 8.41
CA LEU A 298 12.91 22.17 8.89
C LEU A 298 12.12 21.42 7.80
N GLN A 299 12.23 21.82 6.54
CA GLN A 299 11.66 21.09 5.40
C GLN A 299 12.36 19.75 5.16
N HIS A 300 13.69 19.70 5.25
CA HIS A 300 14.45 18.44 5.13
C HIS A 300 14.11 17.49 6.29
N LEU A 301 14.07 18.00 7.53
CA LEU A 301 13.62 17.24 8.70
C LEU A 301 12.20 16.69 8.51
N ALA A 302 11.27 17.49 7.98
CA ALA A 302 9.90 17.07 7.69
C ALA A 302 9.84 15.98 6.61
N ALA A 303 10.61 16.11 5.52
CA ALA A 303 10.66 15.11 4.44
C ALA A 303 11.26 13.78 4.92
N SER A 304 12.38 13.83 5.65
CA SER A 304 12.99 12.66 6.29
C SER A 304 12.07 12.01 7.34
N SER A 305 11.28 12.81 8.06
CA SER A 305 10.25 12.32 8.99
C SER A 305 9.05 11.71 8.30
N ALA A 306 8.59 12.27 7.17
CA ALA A 306 7.53 11.69 6.35
C ALA A 306 7.97 10.36 5.73
N ASN A 307 9.20 10.27 5.20
CA ASN A 307 9.77 9.04 4.65
C ASN A 307 9.86 7.96 5.73
N THR A 308 10.42 8.32 6.89
CA THR A 308 10.49 7.42 8.04
C THR A 308 9.11 6.98 8.51
N LEU A 309 8.14 7.90 8.62
CA LEU A 309 6.77 7.56 9.00
C LEU A 309 6.12 6.59 8.00
N CYS A 310 6.31 6.82 6.70
CA CYS A 310 5.82 5.98 5.61
C CYS A 310 6.48 4.59 5.59
N ALA A 311 7.75 4.49 5.95
CA ALA A 311 8.45 3.21 6.13
C ALA A 311 7.92 2.45 7.35
N LEU A 312 7.82 3.11 8.51
CA LEU A 312 7.42 2.49 9.77
C LEU A 312 5.92 2.16 9.84
N SER A 313 5.07 2.77 9.01
CA SER A 313 3.63 2.50 8.93
C SER A 313 3.22 1.40 7.94
N ASP A 314 4.14 0.94 7.08
CA ASP A 314 3.89 -0.09 6.06
C ASP A 314 3.57 -1.48 6.66
N ASP A 315 4.08 -1.77 7.85
CA ASP A 315 3.85 -3.04 8.54
C ASP A 315 2.61 -3.01 9.45
N THR A 316 1.60 -3.78 9.06
CA THR A 316 0.33 -3.93 9.80
C THR A 316 0.49 -4.73 11.10
N SER A 317 1.59 -5.46 11.27
CA SER A 317 1.81 -6.42 12.38
C SER A 317 2.29 -5.77 13.68
N TYR A 318 2.81 -4.53 13.60
CA TYR A 318 3.63 -3.93 14.66
C TYR A 318 3.14 -2.55 15.14
N GLY A 319 1.87 -2.23 14.88
CA GLY A 319 1.11 -1.30 15.71
C GLY A 319 1.37 0.20 15.53
N LEU A 320 2.40 0.65 14.79
CA LEU A 320 2.61 2.10 14.62
C LEU A 320 1.44 2.78 13.90
N ALA A 321 0.83 2.11 12.91
CA ALA A 321 -0.40 2.58 12.28
C ALA A 321 -1.57 2.72 13.28
N LYS A 322 -1.75 1.73 14.18
CA LYS A 322 -2.73 1.81 15.29
C LYS A 322 -2.39 2.98 16.24
N ALA A 323 -1.12 3.16 16.59
CA ALA A 323 -0.65 4.25 17.43
C ALA A 323 -0.90 5.63 16.81
N LEU A 324 -0.72 5.77 15.49
CA LEU A 324 -1.01 7.00 14.74
C LEU A 324 -2.48 7.39 14.86
N VAL A 325 -3.41 6.43 14.75
CA VAL A 325 -4.85 6.67 14.90
C VAL A 325 -5.35 6.64 16.35
N GLY A 326 -4.49 6.35 17.32
CA GLY A 326 -4.83 6.36 18.75
C GLY A 326 -5.48 5.09 19.28
N LEU A 327 -5.31 3.96 18.58
CA LEU A 327 -5.81 2.64 18.98
C LEU A 327 -4.75 1.83 19.75
N PRO A 328 -5.16 0.91 20.63
CA PRO A 328 -4.25 0.00 21.31
C PRO A 328 -3.61 -0.99 20.33
N SER A 329 -2.40 -1.45 20.65
CA SER A 329 -1.63 -2.36 19.79
C SER A 329 -1.50 -3.76 20.39
N ASP A 330 -2.11 -4.75 19.73
CA ASP A 330 -2.02 -6.18 20.04
C ASP A 330 -0.72 -6.79 19.47
N MET A 331 0.40 -6.33 20.03
CA MET A 331 1.74 -6.64 19.53
C MET A 331 2.07 -8.13 19.75
N PRO A 332 2.54 -8.87 18.72
CA PRO A 332 2.82 -10.29 18.85
C PRO A 332 3.82 -10.59 19.97
N SER A 333 3.45 -11.51 20.86
CA SER A 333 4.35 -11.98 21.92
C SER A 333 5.51 -12.77 21.28
N SER A 334 6.75 -12.52 21.70
CA SER A 334 7.88 -13.32 21.23
C SER A 334 7.59 -14.80 21.49
N LYS A 335 7.73 -15.64 20.45
CA LYS A 335 7.37 -17.08 20.46
C LYS A 335 8.31 -17.89 21.38
N LYS A 336 8.18 -17.71 22.71
CA LYS A 336 8.70 -18.58 23.78
C LYS A 336 8.35 -18.17 25.23
N ALA A 337 7.69 -17.04 25.48
CA ALA A 337 7.27 -16.70 26.85
C ALA A 337 6.24 -17.71 27.39
N ARG A 338 6.55 -18.35 28.53
CA ARG A 338 5.57 -19.18 29.27
C ARG A 338 4.41 -18.28 29.71
N ARG A 339 3.21 -18.86 29.78
CA ARG A 339 1.96 -18.15 30.15
C ARG A 339 1.99 -17.43 31.52
N ALA A 340 2.97 -17.74 32.36
CA ALA A 340 3.18 -17.13 33.68
C ALA A 340 4.11 -15.90 33.69
N ASP A 341 4.93 -15.70 32.63
CA ASP A 341 5.92 -14.62 32.55
C ASP A 341 5.49 -13.51 31.56
N ARG A 342 4.19 -13.40 31.26
CA ARG A 342 3.66 -12.26 30.50
C ARG A 342 3.57 -11.05 31.44
N PRO A 343 4.21 -9.89 31.14
CA PRO A 343 3.82 -8.65 31.81
C PRO A 343 2.34 -8.40 31.52
N LEU A 344 1.57 -8.03 32.54
CA LEU A 344 0.18 -7.62 32.31
C LEU A 344 0.19 -6.27 31.60
N GLN A 345 -0.16 -6.28 30.31
CA GLN A 345 -0.59 -5.08 29.60
C GLN A 345 -1.86 -4.58 30.29
N SER A 346 -1.82 -3.35 30.80
CA SER A 346 -2.98 -2.73 31.43
C SER A 346 -4.07 -2.53 30.39
N LEU A 347 -5.26 -3.09 30.60
CA LEU A 347 -6.42 -2.81 29.77
C LEU A 347 -6.74 -1.30 29.85
N PRO A 348 -6.77 -0.57 28.73
CA PRO A 348 -7.02 0.87 28.74
C PRO A 348 -8.47 1.14 29.15
N THR A 349 -8.68 2.18 29.94
CA THR A 349 -10.02 2.64 30.32
C THR A 349 -10.73 3.30 29.12
N PRO A 350 -12.08 3.33 29.09
CA PRO A 350 -12.82 4.04 28.03
C PRO A 350 -12.44 5.51 27.90
N SER A 351 -12.12 6.18 29.01
CA SER A 351 -11.61 7.57 29.03
C SER A 351 -10.23 7.71 28.38
N GLU A 352 -9.33 6.75 28.58
CA GLU A 352 -8.00 6.76 27.95
C GLU A 352 -8.13 6.47 26.45
N LEU A 353 -8.96 5.51 26.05
CA LEU A 353 -9.25 5.22 24.63
C LEU A 353 -9.78 6.46 23.90
N LEU A 354 -10.75 7.18 24.48
CA LEU A 354 -11.27 8.43 23.90
C LEU A 354 -10.21 9.53 23.81
N ALA A 355 -9.40 9.73 24.86
CA ALA A 355 -8.31 10.69 24.84
C ALA A 355 -7.26 10.37 23.78
N LYS A 356 -6.91 9.09 23.63
CA LYS A 356 -5.90 8.61 22.67
C LYS A 356 -6.41 8.66 21.24
N ARG A 357 -7.68 8.34 20.99
CA ARG A 357 -8.37 8.53 19.69
C ARG A 357 -8.37 10.01 19.29
N ASN A 358 -8.66 10.94 20.21
CA ASN A 358 -8.58 12.39 19.95
C ASN A 358 -7.16 12.86 19.57
N LEU A 359 -6.12 12.35 20.26
CA LEU A 359 -4.72 12.60 19.88
C LEU A 359 -4.38 11.99 18.51
N GLY A 360 -5.00 10.86 18.16
CA GLY A 360 -4.93 10.26 16.83
C GLY A 360 -5.52 11.14 15.74
N CYS A 361 -6.75 11.62 15.92
CA CYS A 361 -7.40 12.56 14.99
C CYS A 361 -6.56 13.84 14.78
N SER A 362 -5.90 14.34 15.84
CA SER A 362 -4.97 15.47 15.76
C SER A 362 -3.70 15.16 14.95
N ARG A 363 -3.10 13.97 15.14
CA ARG A 363 -1.97 13.51 14.32
C ARG A 363 -2.36 13.41 12.84
N LEU A 364 -3.50 12.79 12.53
CA LEU A 364 -4.00 12.68 11.17
C LEU A 364 -4.25 14.05 10.52
N ALA A 365 -4.78 15.03 11.28
CA ALA A 365 -5.00 16.38 10.75
C ALA A 365 -3.68 17.10 10.38
N LYS A 366 -2.58 16.85 11.11
CA LYS A 366 -1.24 17.35 10.78
C LYS A 366 -0.72 16.74 9.47
N LEU A 367 -0.92 15.43 9.27
CA LEU A 367 -0.57 14.73 8.03
C LEU A 367 -1.44 15.20 6.85
N ALA A 368 -2.75 15.36 7.05
CA ALA A 368 -3.67 15.88 6.05
C ALA A 368 -3.27 17.31 5.60
N LYS A 369 -2.87 18.18 6.53
CA LYS A 369 -2.32 19.51 6.20
C LYS A 369 -1.05 19.42 5.32
N ALA A 370 -0.18 18.44 5.54
CA ALA A 370 0.99 18.24 4.69
C ALA A 370 0.64 17.72 3.29
N VAL A 371 -0.40 16.88 3.15
CA VAL A 371 -0.93 16.47 1.82
C VAL A 371 -1.44 17.68 1.01
N GLN A 372 -1.99 18.71 1.67
CA GLN A 372 -2.42 19.94 1.00
C GLN A 372 -1.26 20.74 0.36
N LEU A 373 0.01 20.40 0.62
CA LEU A 373 1.17 20.94 -0.10
C LEU A 373 1.30 20.40 -1.54
N VAL A 374 0.57 19.35 -1.91
CA VAL A 374 0.43 18.96 -3.32
C VAL A 374 -0.57 19.91 -3.98
N PRO A 375 -0.14 20.73 -4.97
CA PRO A 375 -1.02 21.68 -5.63
C PRO A 375 -2.08 20.96 -6.48
N MET A 376 -3.24 21.60 -6.63
CA MET A 376 -4.32 21.17 -7.54
C MET A 376 -4.41 22.05 -8.80
N ASP A 377 -3.92 23.29 -8.74
CA ASP A 377 -4.10 24.30 -9.78
C ASP A 377 -2.80 25.10 -10.01
N GLY A 378 -2.01 24.74 -11.03
CA GLY A 378 -1.01 25.63 -11.67
C GLY A 378 0.14 26.19 -10.83
N GLU A 379 0.22 25.90 -9.54
CA GLU A 379 1.26 26.37 -8.62
C GLU A 379 2.57 25.57 -8.74
N ALA A 380 3.66 26.14 -8.23
CA ALA A 380 4.98 25.53 -8.31
C ALA A 380 5.08 24.26 -7.47
N LEU A 381 5.68 23.20 -8.02
CA LEU A 381 5.93 21.92 -7.34
C LEU A 381 6.88 21.99 -6.11
N SER A 382 7.32 23.19 -5.72
CA SER A 382 8.10 23.41 -4.50
C SER A 382 7.34 22.90 -3.27
N ASN A 383 7.92 21.92 -2.57
CA ASN A 383 7.36 21.20 -1.42
C ASN A 383 6.30 20.12 -1.72
N ALA A 384 5.94 19.87 -2.99
CA ALA A 384 5.00 18.80 -3.34
C ALA A 384 5.49 17.42 -2.86
N ALA A 385 6.80 17.16 -2.89
CA ALA A 385 7.41 15.92 -2.42
C ALA A 385 7.03 15.57 -0.97
N LEU A 386 7.01 16.53 -0.04
CA LEU A 386 6.58 16.29 1.34
C LEU A 386 5.11 15.84 1.41
N GLY A 387 4.25 16.45 0.59
CA GLY A 387 2.85 16.07 0.48
C GLY A 387 2.67 14.66 -0.10
N VAL A 388 3.39 14.30 -1.17
CA VAL A 388 3.37 12.96 -1.78
C VAL A 388 3.85 11.89 -0.80
N ILE A 389 4.97 12.10 -0.12
CA ILE A 389 5.48 11.15 0.89
C ILE A 389 4.47 10.99 2.03
N THR A 390 3.86 12.09 2.49
CA THR A 390 2.85 12.04 3.55
C THR A 390 1.56 11.36 3.10
N SER A 391 1.18 11.48 1.82
CA SER A 391 0.08 10.69 1.24
C SER A 391 0.35 9.19 1.39
N GLY A 392 1.56 8.71 1.06
CA GLY A 392 1.94 7.31 1.24
C GLY A 392 1.82 6.84 2.70
N ALA A 393 2.26 7.67 3.66
CA ALA A 393 2.10 7.37 5.08
C ALA A 393 0.62 7.23 5.50
N LEU A 394 -0.28 8.08 4.98
CA LEU A 394 -1.73 7.99 5.22
C LEU A 394 -2.37 6.76 4.55
N CYS A 395 -1.91 6.38 3.35
CA CYS A 395 -2.38 5.17 2.66
C CYS A 395 -2.01 3.90 3.42
N ASN A 396 -0.78 3.83 3.95
CA ASN A 396 -0.35 2.74 4.83
C ASN A 396 -1.18 2.64 6.13
N ILE A 397 -1.51 3.79 6.75
CA ILE A 397 -2.42 3.83 7.91
C ILE A 397 -3.81 3.32 7.51
N LEU A 398 -4.35 3.78 6.37
CA LEU A 398 -5.65 3.32 5.86
C LEU A 398 -5.67 1.81 5.66
N ARG A 399 -4.66 1.23 4.99
CA ARG A 399 -4.51 -0.23 4.83
C ARG A 399 -4.55 -0.95 6.17
N SER A 400 -3.71 -0.53 7.11
CA SER A 400 -3.63 -1.19 8.43
C SER A 400 -4.90 -1.08 9.25
N VAL A 401 -5.77 -0.11 8.97
CA VAL A 401 -7.06 0.08 9.64
C VAL A 401 -8.16 -0.73 8.96
N VAL A 402 -8.25 -0.68 7.62
CA VAL A 402 -9.29 -1.38 6.84
C VAL A 402 -9.11 -2.91 6.87
N SER A 403 -7.87 -3.40 6.90
CA SER A 403 -7.60 -4.84 7.03
C SER A 403 -7.81 -5.39 8.46
N ASP A 404 -8.17 -4.56 9.44
CA ASP A 404 -8.34 -4.98 10.84
C ASP A 404 -9.82 -5.10 11.24
N PRO A 405 -10.36 -6.33 11.41
CA PRO A 405 -11.77 -6.54 11.75
C PRO A 405 -12.14 -6.13 13.18
N GLU A 406 -11.18 -5.77 14.04
CA GLU A 406 -11.45 -5.26 15.40
C GLU A 406 -11.84 -3.78 15.39
N ILE A 407 -11.74 -3.07 14.25
CA ILE A 407 -12.03 -1.64 14.14
C ILE A 407 -13.42 -1.43 13.51
N GLU A 408 -14.45 -1.40 14.37
CA GLU A 408 -15.85 -1.21 13.95
C GLU A 408 -16.17 0.23 13.51
N GLU A 409 -15.52 1.25 14.11
CA GLU A 409 -15.79 2.66 13.79
C GLU A 409 -14.79 3.25 12.78
N PRO A 410 -15.24 3.93 11.71
CA PRO A 410 -14.35 4.56 10.74
C PRO A 410 -13.45 5.61 11.40
N ILE A 411 -12.17 5.61 11.01
CA ILE A 411 -11.20 6.60 11.50
C ILE A 411 -11.43 7.95 10.83
N VAL A 412 -11.52 9.01 11.64
CA VAL A 412 -11.85 10.38 11.21
C VAL A 412 -10.65 11.29 11.36
N ILE A 413 -10.38 12.09 10.32
CA ILE A 413 -9.43 13.19 10.32
C ILE A 413 -10.16 14.47 10.75
N THR A 414 -9.67 15.16 11.78
CA THR A 414 -10.25 16.43 12.24
C THR A 414 -10.24 17.47 11.12
N GLY A 415 -11.42 17.96 10.74
CA GLY A 415 -11.60 18.96 9.66
C GLY A 415 -11.78 18.38 8.25
N TYR A 416 -11.55 17.09 8.04
CA TYR A 416 -11.59 16.46 6.70
C TYR A 416 -12.52 15.25 6.57
N GLY A 417 -13.01 14.67 7.68
CA GLY A 417 -13.94 13.54 7.66
C GLY A 417 -13.24 12.17 7.65
N PRO A 418 -13.91 11.09 7.17
CA PRO A 418 -13.34 9.75 7.19
C PRO A 418 -12.03 9.61 6.40
N LEU A 419 -11.05 8.87 6.93
CA LEU A 419 -9.73 8.67 6.32
C LEU A 419 -9.80 8.09 4.90
N GLN A 420 -10.68 7.10 4.67
CA GLN A 420 -10.92 6.54 3.33
C GLN A 420 -11.43 7.62 2.36
N GLY A 421 -12.48 8.35 2.75
CA GLY A 421 -13.06 9.42 1.95
C GLY A 421 -12.13 10.62 1.73
N PHE A 422 -11.07 10.78 2.54
CA PHE A 422 -9.97 11.72 2.29
C PHE A 422 -8.95 11.14 1.29
N ALA A 423 -8.61 9.86 1.39
CA ALA A 423 -7.74 9.21 0.41
C ALA A 423 -8.34 9.23 -1.01
N GLU A 424 -9.63 8.95 -1.14
CA GLU A 424 -10.36 8.94 -2.41
C GLU A 424 -10.57 10.34 -3.00
N ARG A 425 -10.89 11.36 -2.18
CA ARG A 425 -11.29 12.69 -2.67
C ARG A 425 -10.20 13.77 -2.60
N GLU A 426 -9.16 13.59 -1.80
CA GLU A 426 -8.05 14.56 -1.67
C GLU A 426 -6.74 13.98 -2.17
N ILE A 427 -6.32 12.79 -1.70
CA ILE A 427 -5.02 12.21 -2.12
C ILE A 427 -5.05 11.84 -3.61
N LEU A 428 -6.01 11.01 -4.03
CA LEU A 428 -6.01 10.43 -5.37
C LEU A 428 -6.10 11.50 -6.50
N PRO A 429 -6.94 12.56 -6.40
CA PRO A 429 -6.92 13.65 -7.39
C PRO A 429 -5.62 14.45 -7.41
N ARG A 430 -5.01 14.72 -6.23
CA ARG A 430 -3.73 15.44 -6.12
C ARG A 430 -2.57 14.70 -6.76
N LEU A 431 -2.45 13.40 -6.50
CA LEU A 431 -1.44 12.54 -7.14
C LEU A 431 -1.70 12.45 -8.65
N THR A 432 -2.96 12.34 -9.08
CA THR A 432 -3.34 12.38 -10.51
C THR A 432 -2.94 13.70 -11.17
N HIS A 433 -3.10 14.83 -10.48
CA HIS A 433 -2.67 16.14 -10.96
C HIS A 433 -1.16 16.19 -11.19
N ILE A 434 -0.33 15.78 -10.20
CA ILE A 434 1.13 15.68 -10.37
C ILE A 434 1.47 14.87 -11.62
N LEU A 435 0.88 13.68 -11.79
CA LEU A 435 1.15 12.80 -12.93
C LEU A 435 0.73 13.43 -14.28
N SER A 436 -0.31 14.26 -14.29
CA SER A 436 -0.74 14.99 -15.50
C SER A 436 0.26 16.07 -15.95
N LEU A 437 1.02 16.66 -15.00
CA LEU A 437 2.06 17.66 -15.27
C LEU A 437 3.36 17.06 -15.82
N VAL A 438 3.55 15.73 -15.69
CA VAL A 438 4.75 15.05 -16.18
C VAL A 438 4.70 14.90 -17.70
N ASP A 439 5.61 15.60 -18.38
CA ASP A 439 5.91 15.36 -19.79
C ASP A 439 6.95 14.24 -19.91
N THR A 440 6.53 13.09 -20.42
CA THR A 440 7.37 11.90 -20.60
C THR A 440 8.53 12.09 -21.56
N SER A 441 8.50 13.11 -22.43
CA SER A 441 9.64 13.50 -23.26
C SER A 441 10.69 14.35 -22.51
N GLN A 442 10.28 15.04 -21.44
CA GLN A 442 11.13 15.95 -20.66
C GLN A 442 11.70 15.32 -19.37
N ILE A 443 11.25 14.12 -18.98
CA ILE A 443 11.85 13.30 -17.89
C ILE A 443 13.38 13.16 -18.05
N THR A 444 13.86 13.20 -19.29
CA THR A 444 15.26 13.08 -19.70
C THR A 444 16.11 14.35 -19.47
N SER A 445 15.49 15.50 -19.19
CA SER A 445 16.12 16.82 -19.34
C SER A 445 16.85 17.36 -18.10
N GLY A 446 17.06 16.53 -17.06
CA GLY A 446 17.81 16.90 -15.84
C GLY A 446 17.14 17.95 -14.95
N HIS A 447 15.96 18.47 -15.32
CA HIS A 447 15.23 19.46 -14.53
C HIS A 447 14.40 18.76 -13.44
N SER A 448 14.92 18.82 -12.21
CA SER A 448 14.33 18.30 -10.98
C SER A 448 14.21 16.77 -10.87
N GLN A 449 15.24 16.16 -10.26
CA GLN A 449 15.20 14.78 -9.75
C GLN A 449 14.01 14.56 -8.80
N ASP A 450 13.60 15.60 -8.06
CA ASP A 450 12.47 15.57 -7.12
C ASP A 450 11.12 15.41 -7.84
N ALA A 451 10.99 15.88 -9.09
CA ALA A 451 9.78 15.72 -9.89
C ALA A 451 9.62 14.27 -10.38
N LEU A 452 10.72 13.64 -10.81
CA LEU A 452 10.72 12.21 -11.15
C LEU A 452 10.45 11.34 -9.92
N TYR A 453 11.10 11.63 -8.79
CA TYR A 453 10.83 10.95 -7.52
C TYR A 453 9.36 11.08 -7.09
N SER A 454 8.80 12.29 -7.17
CA SER A 454 7.38 12.54 -6.86
C SER A 454 6.45 11.78 -7.82
N CYS A 455 6.81 11.66 -9.09
CA CYS A 455 6.06 10.87 -10.09
C CYS A 455 6.08 9.37 -9.76
N GLU A 456 7.26 8.77 -9.58
CA GLU A 456 7.41 7.35 -9.25
C GLU A 456 6.67 6.98 -7.95
N LEU A 457 6.85 7.79 -6.90
CA LEU A 457 6.17 7.58 -5.63
C LEU A 457 4.65 7.78 -5.73
N SER A 458 4.17 8.74 -6.52
CA SER A 458 2.74 8.92 -6.79
C SER A 458 2.14 7.68 -7.48
N LEU A 459 2.85 7.08 -8.43
CA LEU A 459 2.41 5.85 -9.10
C LEU A 459 2.38 4.65 -8.14
N GLU A 460 3.36 4.51 -7.26
CA GLU A 460 3.37 3.46 -6.22
C GLU A 460 2.16 3.62 -5.27
N ILE A 461 1.92 4.85 -4.77
CA ILE A 461 0.79 5.14 -3.86
C ILE A 461 -0.56 4.91 -4.55
N ILE A 462 -0.72 5.35 -5.81
CA ILE A 462 -1.96 5.12 -6.58
C ILE A 462 -2.17 3.62 -6.80
N THR A 463 -1.12 2.87 -7.13
CA THR A 463 -1.21 1.41 -7.31
C THR A 463 -1.71 0.73 -6.02
N GLU A 464 -1.23 1.16 -4.86
CA GLU A 464 -1.67 0.64 -3.56
C GLU A 464 -3.11 1.07 -3.21
N LEU A 465 -3.46 2.35 -3.36
CA LEU A 465 -4.80 2.88 -3.14
C LEU A 465 -5.87 2.16 -3.98
N VAL A 466 -5.61 2.05 -5.28
CA VAL A 466 -6.48 1.34 -6.23
C VAL A 466 -6.62 -0.13 -5.82
N SER A 467 -5.57 -0.73 -5.28
CA SER A 467 -5.59 -2.11 -4.77
C SER A 467 -6.40 -2.28 -3.47
N MET A 468 -6.87 -1.20 -2.83
CA MET A 468 -7.75 -1.25 -1.64
C MET A 468 -9.21 -0.91 -1.93
N LEU A 469 -9.56 -0.49 -3.14
CA LEU A 469 -10.92 -0.08 -3.50
C LEU A 469 -11.92 -1.24 -3.36
N GLY A 470 -13.09 -0.93 -2.80
CA GLY A 470 -14.19 -1.87 -2.60
C GLY A 470 -14.07 -2.74 -1.33
N VAL A 471 -13.05 -2.55 -0.49
CA VAL A 471 -12.91 -3.28 0.79
C VAL A 471 -13.70 -2.57 1.90
N GLU A 472 -15.02 -2.73 1.91
CA GLU A 472 -15.87 -2.31 3.04
C GLU A 472 -16.03 -3.46 4.04
N ILE A 473 -15.15 -3.49 5.05
CA ILE A 473 -15.29 -4.19 6.35
C ILE A 473 -15.89 -5.62 6.30
N ALA A 474 -15.28 -6.54 5.56
CA ALA A 474 -15.11 -7.96 5.93
C ALA A 474 -14.31 -8.75 4.88
N ALA A 475 -13.22 -9.40 5.30
CA ALA A 475 -12.47 -10.44 4.56
C ALA A 475 -12.20 -10.18 3.05
N GLU A 476 -11.01 -9.65 2.75
CA GLU A 476 -10.46 -9.41 1.40
C GLU A 476 -10.58 -10.57 0.38
N ASP A 477 -10.79 -11.80 0.85
CA ASP A 477 -10.79 -13.02 0.05
C ASP A 477 -12.14 -13.31 -0.66
N HIS A 478 -13.17 -12.46 -0.49
CA HIS A 478 -14.54 -12.73 -0.96
C HIS A 478 -15.20 -11.70 -1.90
N LEU A 479 -14.56 -10.57 -2.24
CA LEU A 479 -15.15 -9.56 -3.11
C LEU A 479 -15.68 -10.14 -4.44
N CYS A 480 -16.96 -9.93 -4.70
CA CYS A 480 -17.70 -10.45 -5.83
C CYS A 480 -18.86 -9.52 -6.25
N ILE A 481 -19.59 -9.89 -7.30
CA ILE A 481 -20.73 -9.09 -7.77
C ILE A 481 -21.88 -9.00 -6.75
N SER A 482 -21.97 -9.93 -5.79
CA SER A 482 -22.92 -9.86 -4.68
C SER A 482 -22.63 -8.71 -3.71
N ASP A 483 -21.47 -8.06 -3.80
CA ASP A 483 -21.06 -6.91 -2.96
C ASP A 483 -21.24 -5.54 -3.64
N LEU A 484 -21.78 -5.51 -4.87
CA LEU A 484 -21.95 -4.27 -5.67
C LEU A 484 -22.87 -3.24 -4.96
N PRO A 485 -22.50 -1.95 -4.83
CA PRO A 485 -23.31 -0.98 -4.10
C PRO A 485 -24.55 -0.58 -4.91
N ILE A 486 -25.69 -1.19 -4.56
CA ILE A 486 -27.03 -0.84 -5.04
C ILE A 486 -27.88 -0.56 -3.81
N ASP A 487 -28.33 0.69 -3.67
CA ASP A 487 -29.15 1.12 -2.54
C ASP A 487 -30.49 0.38 -2.50
N ARG A 488 -30.77 -0.27 -1.36
CA ARG A 488 -32.08 -0.86 -1.06
C ARG A 488 -32.95 0.14 -0.30
N HIS A 489 -33.45 1.16 -1.00
CA HIS A 489 -34.38 2.14 -0.43
C HIS A 489 -35.65 2.29 -1.28
N ASN A 490 -36.68 1.50 -0.95
CA ASN A 490 -38.02 2.05 -0.62
C ASN A 490 -39.09 1.07 -0.09
N ASP A 491 -38.89 -0.26 -0.09
CA ASP A 491 -40.02 -1.20 0.15
C ASP A 491 -40.32 -1.60 1.62
N HIS A 492 -39.80 -0.90 2.64
CA HIS A 492 -39.98 -1.29 4.05
C HIS A 492 -40.56 -0.23 5.01
N ASP A 493 -40.90 0.98 4.54
CA ASP A 493 -41.55 2.03 5.38
C ASP A 493 -43.00 2.34 4.94
N ALA A 494 -43.66 1.39 4.26
CA ALA A 494 -45.02 1.56 3.71
C ALA A 494 -46.01 0.46 4.12
N ASP A 495 -45.95 -0.04 5.37
CA ASP A 495 -47.00 -0.91 5.93
C ASP A 495 -46.96 -0.96 7.49
N PHE A 496 -47.49 0.06 8.19
CA PHE A 496 -48.25 -0.11 9.46
C PHE A 496 -48.88 1.20 10.03
N GLU A 497 -49.84 1.81 9.32
CA GLU A 497 -50.88 2.62 10.00
C GLU A 497 -52.28 2.11 9.64
N MET A 498 -52.80 1.21 10.49
CA MET A 498 -54.20 0.81 10.46
C MET A 498 -55.08 1.94 10.98
N LEU A 499 -55.81 2.63 10.10
CA LEU A 499 -57.02 3.34 10.46
C LEU A 499 -58.17 2.98 9.51
N GLU A 500 -59.27 2.53 10.12
CA GLU A 500 -60.44 1.97 9.47
C GLU A 500 -61.38 3.04 8.89
N ASP A 501 -62.01 2.68 7.76
CA ASP A 501 -63.43 2.93 7.44
C ASP A 501 -63.88 4.36 7.03
N GLN A 502 -64.35 4.53 5.78
CA GLN A 502 -65.79 4.65 5.43
C GLN A 502 -66.06 5.23 4.03
N SER A 503 -66.92 4.53 3.25
CA SER A 503 -67.76 5.05 2.12
C SER A 503 -67.05 5.60 0.86
N SER A 504 -67.57 5.50 -0.38
CA SER A 504 -68.77 4.86 -0.95
C SER A 504 -68.67 4.81 -2.50
N THR A 505 -69.29 3.82 -3.16
CA THR A 505 -69.91 3.85 -4.53
C THR A 505 -69.11 4.50 -5.70
N SER A 506 -68.86 3.91 -6.88
CA SER A 506 -69.75 3.14 -7.77
C SER A 506 -69.05 2.69 -9.07
N GLU A 507 -69.45 1.53 -9.61
CA GLU A 507 -69.52 1.08 -11.02
C GLU A 507 -68.78 1.86 -12.16
N SER A 508 -67.94 1.19 -12.98
CA SER A 508 -68.33 0.66 -14.32
C SER A 508 -67.19 0.37 -15.34
N SER A 509 -67.37 -0.74 -16.09
CA SER A 509 -66.89 -1.13 -17.43
C SER A 509 -65.41 -1.00 -17.89
N ASP A 510 -64.81 -2.17 -18.13
CA ASP A 510 -64.11 -2.62 -19.35
C ASP A 510 -63.29 -1.62 -20.21
N ARG A 511 -61.96 -1.85 -20.25
CA ARG A 511 -61.21 -1.92 -21.52
C ARG A 511 -59.83 -2.56 -21.37
N GLU A 512 -59.60 -3.65 -22.09
CA GLU A 512 -58.26 -4.19 -22.33
C GLU A 512 -57.41 -3.20 -23.15
N LYS A 513 -56.15 -3.02 -22.75
CA LYS A 513 -55.05 -2.50 -23.58
C LYS A 513 -53.74 -3.16 -23.13
N PRO A 514 -52.78 -3.38 -24.04
CA PRO A 514 -51.58 -4.13 -23.73
C PRO A 514 -50.64 -3.32 -22.84
N ALA A 515 -49.99 -4.01 -21.89
CA ALA A 515 -48.93 -3.43 -21.09
C ALA A 515 -47.68 -3.22 -21.94
N SER A 516 -47.53 -2.03 -22.53
CA SER A 516 -46.21 -1.49 -22.86
C SER A 516 -45.52 -1.15 -21.55
N ALA A 517 -44.49 -1.90 -21.18
CA ALA A 517 -43.60 -1.54 -20.10
C ALA A 517 -42.84 -0.26 -20.49
N GLU A 518 -43.30 0.89 -20.00
CA GLU A 518 -42.53 2.12 -20.04
C GLU A 518 -41.34 1.94 -19.08
N VAL A 519 -40.14 2.07 -19.63
CA VAL A 519 -38.88 1.97 -18.87
C VAL A 519 -38.79 3.22 -18.00
N SER A 520 -38.93 3.07 -16.68
CA SER A 520 -38.67 4.15 -15.73
C SER A 520 -37.17 4.34 -15.55
N GLU A 521 -36.64 5.38 -16.19
CA GLU A 521 -35.22 5.76 -16.19
C GLU A 521 -34.77 6.42 -14.88
N GLU A 522 -34.40 5.65 -13.84
CA GLU A 522 -33.64 6.19 -12.68
C GLU A 522 -32.48 5.27 -12.28
N ASN A 523 -31.45 5.22 -13.13
CA ASN A 523 -30.30 4.30 -12.98
C ASN A 523 -29.18 4.86 -12.07
N HIS A 524 -29.54 5.57 -10.99
CA HIS A 524 -28.65 6.49 -10.27
C HIS A 524 -27.61 5.86 -9.32
N GLY A 525 -27.65 4.55 -9.09
CA GLY A 525 -26.80 3.89 -8.09
C GLY A 525 -25.31 3.78 -8.48
N LEU A 526 -25.00 3.16 -9.62
CA LEU A 526 -23.62 2.80 -9.96
C LEU A 526 -22.78 3.97 -10.50
N ASP A 527 -23.39 5.05 -10.98
CA ASP A 527 -22.63 6.22 -11.45
C ASP A 527 -21.92 6.97 -10.31
N GLN A 528 -22.42 6.84 -9.08
CA GLN A 528 -21.77 7.39 -7.89
C GLN A 528 -20.67 6.47 -7.32
N TRP A 529 -20.57 5.22 -7.80
CA TRP A 529 -19.57 4.26 -7.32
C TRP A 529 -18.15 4.70 -7.66
N ILE A 530 -17.20 4.44 -6.74
CA ILE A 530 -15.81 4.90 -6.89
C ILE A 530 -15.16 4.43 -8.21
N PHE A 531 -15.44 3.21 -8.68
CA PHE A 531 -14.90 2.75 -9.97
C PHE A 531 -15.50 3.50 -11.17
N ALA A 532 -16.79 3.89 -11.12
CA ALA A 532 -17.39 4.73 -12.16
C ALA A 532 -16.74 6.12 -12.20
N GLN A 533 -16.56 6.74 -11.02
CA GLN A 533 -15.85 8.01 -10.90
C GLN A 533 -14.43 7.93 -11.45
N LEU A 534 -13.67 6.87 -11.11
CA LEU A 534 -12.28 6.72 -11.54
C LEU A 534 -12.13 6.42 -13.04
N LEU A 535 -12.99 5.58 -13.62
CA LEU A 535 -12.99 5.32 -15.07
C LEU A 535 -13.32 6.58 -15.88
N GLN A 536 -14.21 7.44 -15.37
CA GLN A 536 -14.61 8.69 -16.01
C GLN A 536 -13.68 9.87 -15.68
N SER A 537 -12.77 9.71 -14.70
CA SER A 537 -11.79 10.72 -14.31
C SER A 537 -10.59 10.81 -15.27
N THR A 538 -9.73 11.81 -15.04
CA THR A 538 -8.44 11.94 -15.75
C THR A 538 -7.41 10.87 -15.38
N LEU A 539 -7.63 10.07 -14.33
CA LEU A 539 -6.67 9.07 -13.83
C LEU A 539 -6.29 8.05 -14.91
N LEU A 540 -7.27 7.34 -15.46
CA LEU A 540 -7.01 6.26 -16.43
C LEU A 540 -6.34 6.79 -17.72
N PRO A 541 -6.80 7.91 -18.33
CA PRO A 541 -6.08 8.54 -19.45
C PRO A 541 -4.65 8.96 -19.12
N VAL A 542 -4.38 9.52 -17.94
CA VAL A 542 -3.03 9.93 -17.52
C VAL A 542 -2.14 8.70 -17.33
N LEU A 543 -2.62 7.65 -16.66
CA LEU A 543 -1.84 6.42 -16.48
C LEU A 543 -1.53 5.73 -17.82
N LEU A 544 -2.49 5.64 -18.74
CA LEU A 544 -2.27 5.07 -20.07
C LEU A 544 -1.27 5.90 -20.89
N LYS A 545 -1.33 7.24 -20.81
CA LYS A 545 -0.32 8.14 -21.42
C LYS A 545 1.08 7.89 -20.83
N LEU A 546 1.19 7.73 -19.52
CA LEU A 546 2.49 7.46 -18.86
C LEU A 546 3.02 6.04 -19.13
N ALA A 547 2.15 5.05 -19.29
CA ALA A 547 2.49 3.67 -19.65
C ALA A 547 2.86 3.50 -21.14
N SER A 548 2.54 4.48 -21.99
CA SER A 548 2.75 4.41 -23.44
C SER A 548 4.23 4.55 -23.80
N PRO A 549 4.85 3.53 -24.41
CA PRO A 549 6.26 3.58 -24.80
C PRO A 549 6.49 4.47 -26.03
N THR A 550 7.73 4.90 -26.21
CA THR A 550 8.21 5.51 -27.47
C THR A 550 9.57 4.91 -27.85
N GLN A 551 10.11 5.30 -29.00
CA GLN A 551 11.43 4.87 -29.47
C GLN A 551 12.56 5.13 -28.45
N GLU A 552 12.40 6.11 -27.57
CA GLU A 552 13.37 6.39 -26.50
C GLU A 552 13.34 5.34 -25.38
N SER A 553 12.21 4.64 -25.17
CA SER A 553 12.08 3.55 -24.18
C SER A 553 12.98 2.36 -24.53
N GLU A 554 13.22 2.15 -25.82
CA GLU A 554 14.01 1.04 -26.39
C GLU A 554 15.53 1.24 -26.24
N LEU A 555 15.99 2.41 -25.81
CA LEU A 555 17.42 2.71 -25.71
C LEU A 555 18.03 2.11 -24.43
N ASP A 556 19.30 1.69 -24.52
CA ASP A 556 20.09 1.24 -23.36
C ASP A 556 20.85 2.43 -22.74
N THR A 557 20.09 3.38 -22.18
CA THR A 557 20.61 4.58 -21.52
C THR A 557 19.98 4.78 -20.14
N SER A 558 20.66 5.53 -19.27
CA SER A 558 20.13 5.88 -17.93
C SER A 558 18.79 6.61 -18.00
N GLU A 559 18.57 7.45 -19.02
CA GLU A 559 17.32 8.20 -19.17
C GLU A 559 16.17 7.30 -19.67
N ALA A 560 16.47 6.39 -20.60
CA ALA A 560 15.52 5.36 -21.02
C ALA A 560 15.15 4.42 -19.87
N PHE A 561 16.09 4.09 -18.98
CA PHE A 561 15.80 3.31 -17.78
C PHE A 561 14.82 4.03 -16.84
N LYS A 562 15.07 5.30 -16.49
CA LYS A 562 14.13 6.12 -15.69
C LYS A 562 12.74 6.17 -16.34
N ARG A 563 12.69 6.33 -17.66
CA ARG A 563 11.44 6.38 -18.43
C ARG A 563 10.68 5.05 -18.37
N ARG A 564 11.36 3.91 -18.55
CA ARG A 564 10.77 2.58 -18.34
C ARG A 564 10.29 2.35 -16.91
N ALA A 565 11.00 2.90 -15.91
CA ALA A 565 10.62 2.80 -14.50
C ALA A 565 9.30 3.54 -14.18
N VAL A 566 8.98 4.62 -14.91
CA VAL A 566 7.67 5.30 -14.88
C VAL A 566 6.62 4.50 -15.66
N GLU A 567 6.94 4.07 -16.88
CA GLU A 567 6.02 3.31 -17.74
C GLU A 567 5.50 2.03 -17.05
N VAL A 568 6.40 1.23 -16.46
CA VAL A 568 6.06 -0.03 -15.78
C VAL A 568 5.15 0.21 -14.58
N ARG A 569 5.41 1.25 -13.77
CA ARG A 569 4.57 1.61 -12.61
C ARG A 569 3.19 2.12 -13.04
N ALA A 570 3.13 2.92 -14.10
CA ALA A 570 1.86 3.39 -14.65
C ALA A 570 1.00 2.23 -15.18
N MET A 571 1.60 1.26 -15.88
CA MET A 571 0.89 0.05 -16.31
C MET A 571 0.48 -0.85 -15.14
N ALA A 572 1.27 -0.92 -14.06
CA ALA A 572 0.90 -1.64 -12.84
C ALA A 572 -0.35 -1.03 -12.18
N ALA A 573 -0.43 0.31 -12.09
CA ALA A 573 -1.62 1.01 -11.60
C ALA A 573 -2.87 0.72 -12.44
N VAL A 574 -2.75 0.78 -13.78
CA VAL A 574 -3.84 0.42 -14.71
C VAL A 574 -4.27 -1.04 -14.53
N ASN A 575 -3.31 -1.98 -14.48
CA ASN A 575 -3.60 -3.39 -14.28
C ASN A 575 -4.34 -3.62 -12.96
N ASN A 576 -3.93 -2.99 -11.86
CA ASN A 576 -4.57 -3.20 -10.56
C ASN A 576 -5.99 -2.60 -10.51
N LEU A 577 -6.24 -1.46 -11.19
CA LEU A 577 -7.59 -0.89 -11.34
C LEU A 577 -8.52 -1.85 -12.06
N LEU A 578 -8.08 -2.36 -13.21
CA LEU A 578 -8.84 -3.31 -14.01
C LEU A 578 -9.04 -4.64 -13.28
N LEU A 579 -8.01 -5.14 -12.58
CA LEU A 579 -8.06 -6.38 -11.83
C LEU A 579 -9.06 -6.32 -10.67
N ARG A 580 -9.07 -5.20 -9.92
CA ARG A 580 -10.03 -4.97 -8.84
C ARG A 580 -11.45 -4.81 -9.36
N LEU A 581 -11.66 -4.05 -10.44
CA LEU A 581 -12.97 -3.96 -11.08
C LEU A 581 -13.46 -5.32 -11.58
N ALA A 582 -12.57 -6.15 -12.13
CA ALA A 582 -12.87 -7.50 -12.59
C ALA A 582 -13.19 -8.52 -11.47
N LEU A 583 -13.16 -8.14 -10.19
CA LEU A 583 -13.71 -8.97 -9.10
C LEU A 583 -15.25 -8.88 -9.06
N PHE A 584 -15.80 -7.72 -9.41
CA PHE A 584 -17.24 -7.45 -9.46
C PHE A 584 -17.90 -7.86 -10.78
N ALA A 585 -17.12 -8.32 -11.77
CA ALA A 585 -17.66 -8.79 -13.04
C ALA A 585 -18.50 -10.08 -12.85
N PRO A 586 -19.62 -10.26 -13.60
CA PRO A 586 -20.47 -11.44 -13.51
C PRO A 586 -19.70 -12.76 -13.60
N PRO A 587 -20.10 -13.78 -12.81
CA PRO A 587 -19.44 -15.07 -12.82
C PRO A 587 -19.61 -15.78 -14.17
N PRO A 588 -18.69 -16.69 -14.54
CA PRO A 588 -18.86 -17.54 -15.71
C PRO A 588 -20.11 -18.44 -15.56
N PRO A 589 -20.65 -18.99 -16.67
CA PRO A 589 -21.84 -19.86 -16.64
C PRO A 589 -21.72 -21.07 -15.70
N SER A 590 -20.51 -21.56 -15.46
CA SER A 590 -20.19 -22.64 -14.51
C SER A 590 -20.43 -22.29 -13.03
N GLN A 591 -20.56 -21.01 -12.71
CA GLN A 591 -20.70 -20.46 -11.35
C GLN A 591 -21.92 -19.54 -11.27
N TRP A 592 -22.94 -19.78 -12.11
CA TRP A 592 -24.11 -18.92 -12.19
C TRP A 592 -24.93 -18.96 -10.89
N PRO A 593 -25.27 -17.81 -10.29
CA PRO A 593 -26.00 -17.76 -9.02
C PRO A 593 -27.46 -18.18 -9.20
N SER A 594 -28.02 -18.74 -8.13
CA SER A 594 -29.45 -19.07 -8.03
C SER A 594 -30.25 -18.06 -7.20
N ASP A 595 -29.60 -17.12 -6.53
CA ASP A 595 -30.26 -16.11 -5.71
C ASP A 595 -30.63 -14.86 -6.52
N GLU A 596 -31.87 -14.40 -6.31
CA GLU A 596 -32.46 -13.27 -7.03
C GLU A 596 -31.65 -11.98 -6.84
N SER A 597 -31.14 -11.73 -5.63
CA SER A 597 -30.31 -10.56 -5.30
C SER A 597 -29.03 -10.44 -6.11
N THR A 598 -28.36 -11.56 -6.42
CA THR A 598 -27.14 -11.53 -7.26
C THR A 598 -27.51 -11.42 -8.73
N LEU A 599 -28.65 -11.94 -9.16
CA LEU A 599 -29.18 -11.77 -10.53
C LEU A 599 -29.59 -10.30 -10.81
N GLU A 600 -30.18 -9.60 -9.83
CA GLU A 600 -30.41 -8.15 -9.87
C GLU A 600 -29.09 -7.38 -10.05
N ARG A 601 -28.06 -7.72 -9.25
CA ARG A 601 -26.72 -7.09 -9.32
C ARG A 601 -26.01 -7.35 -10.65
N ILE A 602 -26.14 -8.56 -11.21
CA ILE A 602 -25.71 -8.89 -12.58
C ILE A 602 -26.43 -8.01 -13.61
N THR A 603 -27.73 -7.79 -13.45
CA THR A 603 -28.53 -6.96 -14.36
C THR A 603 -28.12 -5.49 -14.29
N ALA A 604 -27.90 -4.95 -13.09
CA ALA A 604 -27.40 -3.59 -12.90
C ALA A 604 -25.99 -3.40 -13.50
N TRP A 605 -25.08 -4.35 -13.26
CA TRP A 605 -23.76 -4.36 -13.89
C TRP A 605 -23.84 -4.32 -15.41
N ARG A 606 -24.66 -5.20 -16.01
CA ARG A 606 -24.85 -5.26 -17.47
C ARG A 606 -25.39 -3.97 -18.06
N THR A 607 -26.38 -3.36 -17.41
CA THR A 607 -26.91 -2.05 -17.84
C THR A 607 -25.88 -0.94 -17.74
N TRP A 608 -25.00 -0.95 -16.73
CA TRP A 608 -23.94 0.06 -16.53
C TRP A 608 -22.75 -0.13 -17.49
N VAL A 609 -22.22 -1.35 -17.61
CA VAL A 609 -21.07 -1.67 -18.49
C VAL A 609 -21.47 -1.76 -19.96
N GLY A 610 -22.75 -2.02 -20.28
CA GLY A 610 -23.23 -2.21 -21.65
C GLY A 610 -23.06 -3.63 -22.20
N THR A 611 -22.97 -4.63 -21.32
CA THR A 611 -22.79 -6.04 -21.69
C THR A 611 -24.12 -6.81 -21.78
N THR A 612 -24.15 -7.86 -22.60
CA THR A 612 -25.27 -8.82 -22.70
C THR A 612 -24.75 -10.26 -22.58
N HIS A 613 -25.64 -11.22 -22.30
CA HIS A 613 -25.26 -12.64 -22.29
C HIS A 613 -26.36 -13.53 -22.87
N LEU A 614 -26.15 -14.04 -24.09
CA LEU A 614 -27.00 -15.00 -24.81
C LEU A 614 -28.47 -14.58 -25.01
N GLU A 615 -28.82 -13.34 -24.66
CA GLU A 615 -30.18 -12.77 -24.74
C GLU A 615 -30.57 -12.27 -26.14
N GLY A 616 -29.68 -12.36 -27.15
CA GLY A 616 -29.89 -11.84 -28.51
C GLY A 616 -30.04 -10.31 -28.62
N LYS A 617 -30.04 -9.59 -27.49
CA LYS A 617 -30.16 -8.14 -27.43
C LYS A 617 -28.95 -7.45 -28.05
N GLN A 618 -29.22 -6.45 -28.89
CA GLN A 618 -28.21 -5.58 -29.46
C GLN A 618 -27.42 -4.86 -28.35
N LEU A 619 -26.10 -4.77 -28.55
CA LEU A 619 -25.16 -4.21 -27.57
C LEU A 619 -25.44 -2.71 -27.33
N ILE A 620 -25.70 -2.35 -26.08
CA ILE A 620 -25.97 -0.96 -25.68
C ILE A 620 -24.64 -0.26 -25.43
N ALA A 621 -24.31 0.71 -26.27
CA ALA A 621 -23.07 1.48 -26.17
C ALA A 621 -23.11 2.49 -25.00
N THR A 622 -22.76 2.06 -23.79
CA THR A 622 -22.60 2.95 -22.63
C THR A 622 -21.26 3.69 -22.67
N PRO A 623 -21.08 4.80 -21.91
CA PRO A 623 -19.78 5.47 -21.79
C PRO A 623 -18.70 4.53 -21.24
N ILE A 624 -19.04 3.69 -20.25
CA ILE A 624 -18.15 2.70 -19.64
C ILE A 624 -17.68 1.67 -20.67
N TYR A 625 -18.58 1.18 -21.54
CA TYR A 625 -18.21 0.28 -22.63
C TYR A 625 -17.12 0.87 -23.53
N GLN A 626 -17.27 2.14 -23.93
CA GLN A 626 -16.29 2.80 -24.80
C GLN A 626 -14.95 2.99 -24.10
N ILE A 627 -14.94 3.47 -22.84
CA ILE A 627 -13.72 3.63 -22.03
C ILE A 627 -12.96 2.30 -21.92
N LEU A 628 -13.65 1.20 -21.63
CA LEU A 628 -13.05 -0.14 -21.52
C LEU A 628 -12.52 -0.65 -22.86
N LYS A 629 -13.24 -0.39 -23.97
CA LYS A 629 -12.83 -0.79 -25.32
C LYS A 629 -11.63 0.03 -25.83
N GLU A 630 -11.58 1.32 -25.54
CA GLU A 630 -10.42 2.17 -25.83
C GLU A 630 -9.20 1.73 -24.98
N THR A 631 -9.42 1.44 -23.70
CA THR A 631 -8.39 0.90 -22.80
C THR A 631 -7.86 -0.45 -23.29
N TRP A 632 -8.72 -1.36 -23.74
CA TRP A 632 -8.32 -2.63 -24.36
C TRP A 632 -7.35 -2.41 -25.52
N ASN A 633 -7.70 -1.51 -26.45
CA ASN A 633 -6.88 -1.21 -27.61
C ASN A 633 -5.53 -0.58 -27.23
N GLN A 634 -5.52 0.34 -26.25
CA GLN A 634 -4.29 0.98 -25.77
C GLN A 634 -3.37 -0.03 -25.06
N VAL A 635 -3.89 -0.82 -24.11
CA VAL A 635 -3.12 -1.85 -23.40
C VAL A 635 -2.60 -2.92 -24.36
N PHE A 636 -3.39 -3.32 -25.37
CA PHE A 636 -2.93 -4.23 -26.42
C PHE A 636 -1.83 -3.62 -27.29
N THR A 637 -1.90 -2.32 -27.59
CA THR A 637 -0.87 -1.60 -28.36
C THR A 637 0.45 -1.53 -27.58
N ILE A 638 0.39 -1.23 -26.27
CA ILE A 638 1.56 -1.23 -25.37
C ILE A 638 2.17 -2.64 -25.32
N ALA A 639 1.36 -3.68 -25.10
CA ALA A 639 1.82 -5.07 -25.10
C ALA A 639 2.52 -5.45 -26.43
N SER A 640 1.91 -5.08 -27.55
CA SER A 640 2.41 -5.39 -28.89
C SER A 640 3.72 -4.69 -29.22
N HIS A 641 3.90 -3.44 -28.76
CA HIS A 641 5.17 -2.72 -28.90
C HIS A 641 6.28 -3.48 -28.17
N TRP A 642 6.12 -3.75 -26.87
CA TRP A 642 7.15 -4.43 -26.07
C TRP A 642 7.42 -5.86 -26.52
N ALA A 643 6.39 -6.60 -26.96
CA ALA A 643 6.54 -7.94 -27.54
C ALA A 643 7.22 -7.94 -28.92
N ALA A 644 7.36 -6.79 -29.58
CA ALA A 644 8.10 -6.65 -30.84
C ALA A 644 9.56 -6.20 -30.65
N VAL A 645 9.96 -5.74 -29.45
CA VAL A 645 11.34 -5.32 -29.17
C VAL A 645 12.27 -6.55 -29.19
N PRO A 646 13.32 -6.60 -30.03
CA PRO A 646 14.13 -7.81 -30.23
C PRO A 646 14.75 -8.37 -28.94
N SER A 647 15.22 -7.49 -28.04
CA SER A 647 15.81 -7.88 -26.76
C SER A 647 14.81 -8.52 -25.79
N VAL A 648 13.50 -8.25 -25.95
CA VAL A 648 12.41 -8.87 -25.18
C VAL A 648 12.04 -10.22 -25.79
N VAL A 649 12.02 -10.33 -27.13
CA VAL A 649 11.75 -11.57 -27.86
C VAL A 649 12.80 -12.65 -27.59
N ASP A 650 14.09 -12.26 -27.62
CA ASP A 650 15.21 -13.18 -27.45
C ASP A 650 15.55 -13.52 -25.97
N ALA A 651 14.78 -12.97 -25.02
CA ALA A 651 15.06 -13.09 -23.59
C ALA A 651 14.78 -14.50 -23.03
N ASP A 652 15.73 -15.04 -22.26
CA ASP A 652 15.59 -16.36 -21.64
C ASP A 652 14.91 -16.30 -20.26
N SER A 653 14.38 -17.44 -19.84
CA SER A 653 13.82 -17.76 -18.52
C SER A 653 14.70 -17.37 -17.33
N SER A 654 16.02 -17.22 -17.49
CA SER A 654 16.90 -16.69 -16.42
C SER A 654 16.56 -15.24 -16.01
N VAL A 655 15.88 -14.48 -16.88
CA VAL A 655 15.46 -13.09 -16.60
C VAL A 655 14.26 -13.04 -15.63
N SER A 656 13.48 -14.12 -15.50
CA SER A 656 12.32 -14.15 -14.59
C SER A 656 12.66 -14.49 -13.13
N GLY A 657 13.82 -15.13 -12.87
CA GLY A 657 14.24 -15.50 -11.51
C GLY A 657 14.40 -14.30 -10.55
N ALA A 658 14.58 -13.09 -11.08
CA ALA A 658 14.73 -11.85 -10.33
C ALA A 658 13.40 -11.19 -9.89
N TRP A 659 12.25 -11.83 -10.11
CA TRP A 659 10.93 -11.33 -9.69
C TRP A 659 10.66 -11.59 -8.20
N THR A 660 11.29 -12.63 -7.62
CA THR A 660 11.03 -13.12 -6.25
C THR A 660 12.22 -12.96 -5.29
N THR A 661 13.32 -12.39 -5.76
CA THR A 661 14.47 -12.04 -4.90
C THR A 661 14.95 -10.65 -5.24
N ALA A 662 15.21 -9.87 -4.19
CA ALA A 662 15.88 -8.58 -4.28
C ALA A 662 17.32 -8.78 -4.77
N ALA A 663 17.47 -8.83 -6.10
CA ALA A 663 18.77 -8.76 -6.74
C ALA A 663 19.41 -7.43 -6.35
N LYS A 664 20.62 -7.51 -5.79
CA LYS A 664 21.46 -6.36 -5.41
C LYS A 664 21.45 -5.31 -6.53
N ALA A 665 21.46 -4.03 -6.15
CA ALA A 665 21.42 -2.87 -7.05
C ALA A 665 22.69 -2.67 -7.93
N ASP A 666 23.39 -3.75 -8.26
CA ASP A 666 24.74 -3.80 -8.83
C ASP A 666 24.77 -4.46 -10.23
N THR A 667 23.61 -4.83 -10.75
CA THR A 667 23.39 -5.14 -12.18
C THR A 667 22.13 -4.43 -12.63
N GLY A 668 22.28 -3.43 -13.50
CA GLY A 668 21.14 -2.66 -14.04
C GLY A 668 20.07 -3.56 -14.63
N THR A 669 18.80 -3.23 -14.39
CA THR A 669 17.65 -3.90 -14.99
C THR A 669 17.72 -3.71 -16.50
N SER A 670 17.97 -4.81 -17.22
CA SER A 670 18.08 -4.80 -18.67
C SER A 670 16.74 -4.45 -19.32
N LEU A 671 16.76 -3.75 -20.45
CA LEU A 671 15.63 -3.50 -21.35
C LEU A 671 14.71 -4.74 -21.54
N ALA A 672 15.31 -5.92 -21.69
CA ALA A 672 14.61 -7.20 -21.80
C ALA A 672 13.71 -7.52 -20.59
N ARG A 673 14.20 -7.28 -19.37
CA ARG A 673 13.48 -7.52 -18.10
C ARG A 673 12.28 -6.59 -17.98
N ASP A 674 12.49 -5.31 -18.25
CA ASP A 674 11.46 -4.27 -18.14
C ASP A 674 10.35 -4.52 -19.18
N GLY A 675 10.73 -4.85 -20.42
CA GLY A 675 9.79 -5.19 -21.49
C GLY A 675 9.00 -6.49 -21.24
N ILE A 676 9.64 -7.55 -20.72
CA ILE A 676 8.93 -8.76 -20.25
C ILE A 676 7.91 -8.40 -19.17
N ALA A 677 8.32 -7.60 -18.18
CA ALA A 677 7.43 -7.18 -17.09
C ALA A 677 6.23 -6.39 -17.62
N MET A 678 6.46 -5.50 -18.59
CA MET A 678 5.38 -4.79 -19.27
C MET A 678 4.41 -5.73 -19.99
N VAL A 679 4.91 -6.60 -20.88
CA VAL A 679 4.07 -7.57 -21.62
C VAL A 679 3.22 -8.39 -20.66
N ASN A 680 3.82 -8.92 -19.59
CA ASN A 680 3.12 -9.72 -18.58
C ASN A 680 2.05 -8.93 -17.81
N THR A 681 2.28 -7.64 -17.57
CA THR A 681 1.34 -6.75 -16.87
C THR A 681 0.19 -6.35 -17.80
N CYS A 682 0.48 -6.03 -19.06
CA CYS A 682 -0.55 -5.73 -20.06
C CYS A 682 -1.48 -6.94 -20.30
N ILE A 683 -0.96 -8.18 -20.38
CA ILE A 683 -1.81 -9.37 -20.56
C ILE A 683 -2.72 -9.59 -19.32
N GLY A 684 -2.28 -9.22 -18.12
CA GLY A 684 -3.14 -9.18 -16.93
C GLY A 684 -4.28 -8.16 -17.03
N GLY A 685 -3.97 -6.96 -17.55
CA GLY A 685 -4.97 -5.92 -17.85
C GLY A 685 -5.98 -6.38 -18.92
N LEU A 686 -5.51 -7.00 -20.00
CA LEU A 686 -6.37 -7.60 -21.03
C LEU A 686 -7.26 -8.70 -20.43
N TRP A 687 -6.72 -9.62 -19.63
CA TRP A 687 -7.53 -10.67 -18.99
C TRP A 687 -8.66 -10.07 -18.15
N SER A 688 -8.35 -9.00 -17.40
CA SER A 688 -9.31 -8.28 -16.56
C SER A 688 -10.41 -7.61 -17.39
N ILE A 689 -10.07 -6.88 -18.45
CA ILE A 689 -11.04 -6.24 -19.35
C ILE A 689 -11.91 -7.28 -20.06
N ALA A 690 -11.32 -8.38 -20.55
CA ALA A 690 -12.08 -9.45 -21.21
C ALA A 690 -13.17 -10.03 -20.28
N ARG A 691 -12.87 -10.17 -18.97
CA ARG A 691 -13.84 -10.61 -17.96
C ARG A 691 -14.93 -9.56 -17.71
N ILE A 692 -14.55 -8.29 -17.53
CA ILE A 692 -15.49 -7.16 -17.34
C ILE A 692 -16.48 -7.08 -18.50
N LEU A 693 -16.01 -7.28 -19.73
CA LEU A 693 -16.80 -7.20 -20.96
C LEU A 693 -17.57 -8.49 -21.30
N GLU A 694 -17.61 -9.52 -20.45
CA GLU A 694 -18.45 -10.73 -20.61
C GLU A 694 -18.43 -11.41 -22.01
N GLY A 695 -17.30 -11.34 -22.73
CA GLY A 695 -17.19 -11.89 -24.09
C GLY A 695 -17.69 -10.97 -25.21
N GLN A 696 -17.90 -9.67 -24.98
CA GLN A 696 -18.30 -8.72 -26.03
C GLN A 696 -17.17 -8.26 -26.97
N LEU A 697 -15.96 -8.84 -26.83
CA LEU A 697 -14.80 -8.55 -27.67
C LEU A 697 -14.83 -9.40 -28.96
N PRO A 698 -14.73 -8.79 -30.17
CA PRO A 698 -14.92 -9.49 -31.43
C PRO A 698 -13.70 -10.31 -31.88
N LEU A 699 -13.89 -11.61 -32.15
CA LEU A 699 -12.83 -12.49 -32.63
C LEU A 699 -12.26 -12.11 -34.01
N PHE A 700 -12.97 -11.26 -34.76
CA PHE A 700 -12.55 -10.77 -36.08
C PHE A 700 -12.58 -9.24 -36.13
N SER A 701 -11.63 -8.66 -36.87
CA SER A 701 -11.58 -7.25 -37.23
C SER A 701 -11.35 -7.13 -38.73
N GLU A 702 -12.15 -6.31 -39.42
CA GLU A 702 -12.04 -6.08 -40.88
C GLU A 702 -12.03 -7.37 -41.73
N GLY A 703 -12.71 -8.43 -41.27
CA GLY A 703 -12.79 -9.74 -41.94
C GLY A 703 -11.61 -10.68 -41.68
N MET A 704 -10.60 -10.26 -40.91
CA MET A 704 -9.47 -11.08 -40.49
C MET A 704 -9.57 -11.45 -38.99
N PRO A 705 -8.94 -12.54 -38.53
CA PRO A 705 -8.79 -12.81 -37.11
C PRO A 705 -8.23 -11.59 -36.37
N ALA A 706 -8.84 -11.20 -35.27
CA ALA A 706 -8.41 -10.03 -34.51
C ALA A 706 -6.96 -10.20 -34.05
N SER A 707 -6.15 -9.15 -34.22
CA SER A 707 -4.69 -9.18 -33.98
C SER A 707 -4.33 -9.61 -32.56
N TYR A 708 -5.17 -9.32 -31.57
CA TYR A 708 -4.98 -9.78 -30.20
C TYR A 708 -5.20 -11.28 -30.00
N VAL A 709 -6.09 -11.92 -30.77
CA VAL A 709 -6.29 -13.38 -30.69
C VAL A 709 -5.03 -14.09 -31.17
N THR A 710 -4.54 -13.71 -32.35
CA THR A 710 -3.33 -14.32 -32.94
C THR A 710 -2.07 -13.99 -32.14
N ALA A 711 -1.94 -12.76 -31.62
CA ALA A 711 -0.83 -12.37 -30.74
C ALA A 711 -0.84 -13.14 -29.40
N LEU A 712 -2.00 -13.34 -28.76
CA LEU A 712 -2.09 -14.12 -27.52
C LEU A 712 -1.80 -15.61 -27.74
N GLN A 713 -2.23 -16.18 -28.87
CA GLN A 713 -1.88 -17.55 -29.26
C GLN A 713 -0.38 -17.69 -29.51
N ALA A 714 0.24 -16.75 -30.21
CA ALA A 714 1.68 -16.73 -30.45
C ALA A 714 2.49 -16.54 -29.14
N ALA A 715 2.05 -15.62 -28.27
CA ALA A 715 2.68 -15.38 -26.97
C ALA A 715 2.61 -16.60 -26.05
N TYR A 716 1.50 -17.34 -26.04
CA TYR A 716 1.39 -18.61 -25.32
C TYR A 716 2.41 -19.67 -25.81
N GLN A 717 2.68 -19.70 -27.12
CA GLN A 717 3.61 -20.65 -27.75
C GLN A 717 5.08 -20.25 -27.57
N SER A 718 5.40 -18.95 -27.56
CA SER A 718 6.79 -18.46 -27.47
C SER A 718 7.26 -18.21 -26.03
N ALA A 719 6.37 -17.87 -25.11
CA ALA A 719 6.75 -17.47 -23.75
C ALA A 719 7.37 -18.62 -22.95
N ARG A 720 8.58 -18.39 -22.43
CA ARG A 720 9.25 -19.32 -21.49
C ARG A 720 8.78 -19.17 -20.04
N ILE A 721 7.96 -18.15 -19.76
CA ILE A 721 7.49 -17.80 -18.42
C ILE A 721 6.07 -18.34 -18.23
N VAL A 722 5.87 -19.14 -17.17
CA VAL A 722 4.59 -19.81 -16.88
C VAL A 722 3.47 -18.79 -16.65
N ASP A 723 3.70 -17.74 -15.85
CA ASP A 723 2.69 -16.70 -15.56
C ASP A 723 2.16 -16.00 -16.82
N VAL A 724 3.04 -15.68 -17.79
CA VAL A 724 2.63 -15.14 -19.09
C VAL A 724 1.71 -16.13 -19.83
N ARG A 725 2.09 -17.42 -19.87
CA ARG A 725 1.26 -18.48 -20.50
C ARG A 725 -0.08 -18.67 -19.79
N VAL A 726 -0.09 -18.60 -18.45
CA VAL A 726 -1.28 -18.68 -17.61
C VAL A 726 -2.25 -17.55 -17.95
N LYS A 727 -1.76 -16.29 -18.01
CA LYS A 727 -2.59 -15.13 -18.37
C LYS A 727 -3.03 -15.16 -19.83
N CYS A 728 -2.20 -15.60 -20.77
CA CYS A 728 -2.61 -15.81 -22.16
C CYS A 728 -3.77 -16.80 -22.28
N VAL A 729 -3.66 -17.98 -21.64
CA VAL A 729 -4.73 -19.00 -21.64
C VAL A 729 -5.98 -18.49 -20.92
N GLY A 730 -5.82 -17.76 -19.82
CA GLY A 730 -6.91 -17.09 -19.10
C GLY A 730 -7.69 -16.12 -20.00
N THR A 731 -7.00 -15.24 -20.73
CA THR A 731 -7.63 -14.30 -21.68
C THR A 731 -8.27 -15.04 -22.85
N LEU A 732 -7.57 -16.01 -23.45
CA LEU A 732 -8.09 -16.80 -24.58
C LEU A 732 -9.33 -17.63 -24.19
N ALA A 733 -9.43 -18.13 -22.96
CA ALA A 733 -10.62 -18.82 -22.47
C ALA A 733 -11.84 -17.89 -22.34
N VAL A 734 -11.62 -16.61 -22.02
CA VAL A 734 -12.73 -15.62 -22.02
C VAL A 734 -13.13 -15.25 -23.44
N LEU A 735 -12.16 -15.09 -24.36
CA LEU A 735 -12.40 -14.85 -25.78
C LEU A 735 -13.08 -16.03 -26.49
N ALA A 736 -12.84 -17.27 -26.05
CA ALA A 736 -13.54 -18.46 -26.54
C ALA A 736 -15.06 -18.44 -26.29
N ARG A 737 -15.52 -17.56 -25.39
CA ARG A 737 -16.93 -17.25 -25.11
C ARG A 737 -17.38 -15.93 -25.75
N SER A 738 -16.70 -15.48 -26.81
CA SER A 738 -17.08 -14.26 -27.53
C SER A 738 -18.52 -14.36 -28.03
N GLN A 739 -19.29 -13.28 -27.87
CA GLN A 739 -20.68 -13.19 -28.30
C GLN A 739 -20.88 -12.20 -29.46
N ALA A 740 -19.81 -11.56 -29.94
CA ALA A 740 -19.87 -10.41 -30.84
C ALA A 740 -20.49 -10.68 -32.24
N GLU A 741 -20.58 -11.93 -32.70
CA GLU A 741 -21.26 -12.30 -33.95
C GLU A 741 -22.74 -12.68 -33.75
N CYS A 742 -23.18 -12.88 -32.51
CA CYS A 742 -24.52 -13.39 -32.17
C CYS A 742 -25.59 -12.30 -32.30
N THR A 743 -25.86 -11.93 -33.55
CA THR A 743 -26.99 -11.13 -34.01
C THR A 743 -28.15 -12.04 -34.46
N ASP A 744 -29.34 -11.48 -34.72
CA ASP A 744 -30.64 -12.17 -34.92
C ASP A 744 -30.68 -13.41 -35.86
N SER A 745 -29.64 -13.60 -36.68
CA SER A 745 -29.41 -14.84 -37.42
C SER A 745 -28.71 -15.86 -36.51
N ASN A 746 -29.44 -16.91 -36.08
CA ASN A 746 -28.94 -18.08 -35.33
C ASN A 746 -27.91 -18.97 -36.10
N THR A 747 -27.17 -18.39 -37.05
CA THR A 747 -26.17 -19.05 -37.89
C THR A 747 -24.85 -18.29 -37.79
N LEU A 748 -23.91 -18.85 -37.02
CA LEU A 748 -22.50 -18.39 -36.97
C LEU A 748 -21.85 -18.52 -38.35
N SER A 749 -20.97 -17.59 -38.72
CA SER A 749 -20.19 -17.73 -39.95
C SER A 749 -19.18 -18.87 -39.87
N ALA A 750 -18.79 -19.42 -41.01
CA ALA A 750 -17.76 -20.46 -41.07
C ALA A 750 -16.43 -20.00 -40.44
N ALA A 751 -16.07 -18.73 -40.59
CA ALA A 751 -14.86 -18.15 -40.01
C ALA A 751 -14.90 -18.12 -38.46
N TYR A 752 -16.04 -17.75 -37.87
CA TYR A 752 -16.21 -17.84 -36.41
C TYR A 752 -16.25 -19.29 -35.93
N GLN A 753 -16.89 -20.22 -36.66
CA GLN A 753 -16.88 -21.64 -36.32
C GLN A 753 -15.45 -22.21 -36.29
N GLU A 754 -14.63 -21.90 -37.30
CA GLU A 754 -13.20 -22.27 -37.34
C GLU A 754 -12.41 -21.64 -36.18
N MET A 755 -12.72 -20.39 -35.80
CA MET A 755 -12.06 -19.73 -34.67
C MET A 755 -12.43 -20.34 -33.31
N TYR A 756 -13.70 -20.66 -33.07
CA TYR A 756 -14.11 -21.36 -31.84
C TYR A 756 -13.48 -22.77 -31.76
N LEU A 757 -13.39 -23.49 -32.89
CA LEU A 757 -12.67 -24.77 -32.97
C LEU A 757 -11.18 -24.60 -32.63
N SER A 758 -10.53 -23.56 -33.16
CA SER A 758 -9.12 -23.23 -32.87
C SER A 758 -8.89 -22.96 -31.37
N LEU A 759 -9.73 -22.10 -30.76
CA LEU A 759 -9.62 -21.75 -29.35
C LEU A 759 -9.95 -22.94 -28.43
N GLY A 760 -11.02 -23.69 -28.71
CA GLY A 760 -11.41 -24.85 -27.92
C GLY A 760 -10.37 -25.97 -27.94
N ASN A 761 -9.80 -26.27 -29.11
CA ASN A 761 -8.71 -27.25 -29.21
C ASN A 761 -7.46 -26.77 -28.46
N LEU A 762 -7.09 -25.48 -28.55
CA LEU A 762 -5.98 -24.92 -27.78
C LEU A 762 -6.16 -25.13 -26.26
N LEU A 763 -7.36 -24.87 -25.71
CA LEU A 763 -7.63 -25.08 -24.28
C LEU A 763 -7.50 -26.56 -23.88
N MET A 764 -7.98 -27.47 -24.72
CA MET A 764 -7.82 -28.92 -24.51
C MET A 764 -6.37 -29.37 -24.58
N ASP A 765 -5.61 -28.91 -25.58
CA ASP A 765 -4.21 -29.29 -25.78
C ASP A 765 -3.32 -28.75 -24.65
N VAL A 766 -3.61 -27.54 -24.13
CA VAL A 766 -2.98 -27.01 -22.90
C VAL A 766 -3.27 -27.91 -21.70
N THR A 767 -4.53 -28.34 -21.54
CA THR A 767 -4.96 -29.22 -20.43
C THR A 767 -4.26 -30.58 -20.51
N GLU A 768 -4.18 -31.17 -21.71
CA GLU A 768 -3.51 -32.44 -21.96
C GLU A 768 -2.00 -32.36 -21.68
N ALA A 769 -1.32 -31.35 -22.21
CA ALA A 769 0.12 -31.15 -21.99
C ALA A 769 0.44 -30.92 -20.49
N SER A 770 -0.32 -30.05 -19.83
CA SER A 770 -0.10 -29.69 -18.42
C SER A 770 -0.45 -30.82 -17.46
N SER A 771 -1.30 -31.77 -17.87
CA SER A 771 -1.67 -32.95 -17.05
C SER A 771 -0.54 -33.95 -16.80
N GLN A 772 0.62 -33.78 -17.45
CA GLN A 772 1.78 -34.68 -17.32
C GLN A 772 2.92 -34.09 -16.46
N ASP A 773 2.97 -32.77 -16.27
CA ASP A 773 4.08 -32.06 -15.62
C ASP A 773 3.61 -31.27 -14.38
N PRO A 774 4.01 -31.65 -13.15
CA PRO A 774 3.69 -30.91 -11.93
C PRO A 774 4.19 -29.45 -11.93
N ASN A 775 5.21 -29.10 -12.71
CA ASN A 775 5.71 -27.73 -12.79
C ASN A 775 4.77 -26.80 -13.57
N GLN A 776 3.77 -27.35 -14.27
CA GLN A 776 2.74 -26.59 -14.99
C GLN A 776 1.37 -26.68 -14.31
N ALA A 777 1.35 -26.92 -12.99
CA ALA A 777 0.13 -26.97 -12.21
C ALA A 777 -0.74 -25.70 -12.35
N GLU A 778 -0.16 -24.49 -12.29
CA GLU A 778 -0.89 -23.22 -12.48
C GLU A 778 -1.62 -23.15 -13.82
N LEU A 779 -0.91 -23.53 -14.89
CA LEU A 779 -1.45 -23.58 -16.24
C LEU A 779 -2.53 -24.65 -16.40
N LEU A 780 -2.36 -25.80 -15.75
CA LEU A 780 -3.37 -26.86 -15.68
C LEU A 780 -4.65 -26.36 -15.01
N VAL A 781 -4.56 -25.63 -13.89
CA VAL A 781 -5.76 -25.12 -13.20
C VAL A 781 -6.50 -24.08 -14.06
N VAL A 782 -5.79 -23.14 -14.68
CA VAL A 782 -6.42 -22.14 -15.56
C VAL A 782 -7.02 -22.78 -16.81
N ALA A 783 -6.36 -23.79 -17.40
CA ALA A 783 -6.90 -24.50 -18.56
C ALA A 783 -8.17 -25.31 -18.22
N ILE A 784 -8.17 -26.05 -17.11
CA ILE A 784 -9.36 -26.79 -16.63
C ILE A 784 -10.54 -25.84 -16.41
N ASN A 785 -10.33 -24.76 -15.65
CA ASN A 785 -11.38 -23.77 -15.40
C ASN A 785 -11.84 -23.11 -16.70
N GLY A 786 -10.92 -22.77 -17.61
CA GLY A 786 -11.24 -22.22 -18.93
C GLY A 786 -12.14 -23.14 -19.76
N VAL A 787 -11.87 -24.45 -19.79
CA VAL A 787 -12.71 -25.44 -20.48
C VAL A 787 -14.10 -25.55 -19.82
N ILE A 788 -14.16 -25.71 -18.50
CA ILE A 788 -15.42 -25.81 -17.75
C ILE A 788 -16.27 -24.55 -17.99
N ASP A 789 -15.71 -23.37 -17.74
CA ASP A 789 -16.42 -22.09 -17.86
C ASP A 789 -16.88 -21.79 -19.30
N THR A 790 -16.24 -22.37 -20.32
CA THR A 790 -16.60 -22.20 -21.73
C THR A 790 -17.76 -23.12 -22.15
N TYR A 791 -17.78 -24.36 -21.66
CA TYR A 791 -18.72 -25.39 -22.10
C TYR A 791 -19.77 -25.78 -21.04
N ALA A 792 -19.86 -25.05 -19.93
CA ALA A 792 -20.88 -25.22 -18.89
C ALA A 792 -22.31 -24.89 -19.35
N ASN A 793 -22.48 -24.17 -20.47
CA ASN A 793 -23.79 -23.91 -21.07
C ASN A 793 -23.89 -24.61 -22.44
N GLU A 794 -24.80 -25.58 -22.54
CA GLU A 794 -25.06 -26.39 -23.74
C GLU A 794 -25.81 -25.61 -24.84
N LEU A 795 -26.51 -24.54 -24.47
CA LEU A 795 -27.22 -23.65 -25.40
C LEU A 795 -26.29 -22.59 -26.02
N ALA A 796 -25.03 -22.52 -25.58
CA ALA A 796 -24.07 -21.55 -26.10
C ALA A 796 -23.73 -21.81 -27.59
N PRO A 797 -23.60 -20.77 -28.42
CA PRO A 797 -23.31 -20.91 -29.86
C PRO A 797 -22.04 -21.70 -30.19
N TRP A 798 -21.05 -21.70 -29.30
CA TRP A 798 -19.79 -22.44 -29.43
C TRP A 798 -19.82 -23.87 -28.85
N ASN A 799 -20.95 -24.32 -28.26
CA ASN A 799 -21.06 -25.65 -27.65
C ASN A 799 -20.76 -26.80 -28.65
N PHE A 800 -21.04 -26.61 -29.95
CA PHE A 800 -20.72 -27.61 -30.98
C PHE A 800 -19.24 -28.05 -31.00
N VAL A 801 -18.32 -27.18 -30.54
CA VAL A 801 -16.89 -27.50 -30.44
C VAL A 801 -16.63 -28.62 -29.44
N TYR A 802 -17.41 -28.70 -28.35
CA TYR A 802 -17.31 -29.76 -27.36
C TYR A 802 -17.64 -31.14 -27.94
N GLU A 803 -18.65 -31.18 -28.82
CA GLU A 803 -19.15 -32.38 -29.49
C GLU A 803 -18.19 -32.79 -30.62
N VAL A 804 -17.88 -31.88 -31.55
CA VAL A 804 -16.99 -32.12 -32.70
C VAL A 804 -15.57 -32.48 -32.23
N GLY A 805 -15.08 -31.84 -31.16
CA GLY A 805 -13.77 -32.13 -30.57
C GLY A 805 -13.73 -33.37 -29.67
N ASN A 806 -14.88 -34.01 -29.40
CA ASN A 806 -15.04 -35.15 -28.49
C ASN A 806 -14.44 -34.89 -27.08
N PHE A 807 -14.68 -33.68 -26.54
CA PHE A 807 -14.03 -33.23 -25.30
C PHE A 807 -14.46 -34.06 -24.08
N GLN A 808 -15.70 -34.56 -24.03
CA GLN A 808 -16.16 -35.49 -22.99
C GLN A 808 -15.23 -36.69 -22.83
N THR A 809 -14.84 -37.34 -23.94
CA THR A 809 -13.96 -38.53 -23.89
C THR A 809 -12.54 -38.14 -23.50
N ARG A 810 -12.00 -37.06 -24.08
CA ARG A 810 -10.64 -36.56 -23.78
C ARG A 810 -10.49 -36.23 -22.28
N LEU A 811 -11.39 -35.40 -21.75
CA LEU A 811 -11.37 -34.95 -20.35
C LEU A 811 -11.53 -36.10 -19.34
N ASN A 812 -12.41 -37.09 -19.62
CA ASN A 812 -12.52 -38.29 -18.78
C ASN A 812 -11.19 -39.07 -18.70
N GLY A 813 -10.45 -39.14 -19.81
CA GLY A 813 -9.09 -39.72 -19.83
C GLY A 813 -8.06 -38.97 -18.96
N LEU A 814 -8.27 -37.68 -18.71
CA LEU A 814 -7.33 -36.82 -17.98
C LEU A 814 -7.53 -36.79 -16.45
N ILE A 815 -8.67 -37.25 -15.93
CA ILE A 815 -8.95 -37.28 -14.47
C ILE A 815 -7.81 -37.97 -13.69
N THR A 816 -7.31 -39.11 -14.20
CA THR A 816 -6.22 -39.86 -13.54
C THR A 816 -4.85 -39.18 -13.68
N PRO A 817 -4.40 -38.71 -14.87
CA PRO A 817 -3.27 -37.79 -15.01
C PRO A 817 -3.29 -36.59 -14.06
N ILE A 818 -4.37 -35.81 -14.06
CA ILE A 818 -4.54 -34.61 -13.21
C ILE A 818 -4.42 -34.97 -11.72
N SER A 819 -5.08 -36.04 -11.27
CA SER A 819 -4.97 -36.51 -9.88
C SER A 819 -3.54 -36.93 -9.49
N ARG A 820 -2.73 -37.45 -10.43
CA ARG A 820 -1.31 -37.77 -10.17
C ARG A 820 -0.45 -36.52 -10.09
N VAL A 821 -0.71 -35.48 -10.89
CA VAL A 821 -0.05 -34.17 -10.78
C VAL A 821 -0.31 -33.54 -9.42
N ILE A 822 -1.58 -33.43 -9.02
CA ILE A 822 -1.98 -32.78 -7.75
C ILE A 822 -1.35 -33.48 -6.53
N LYS A 823 -1.29 -34.82 -6.54
CA LYS A 823 -0.64 -35.60 -5.47
C LYS A 823 0.88 -35.42 -5.37
N ARG A 824 1.54 -34.85 -6.38
CA ARG A 824 2.98 -34.56 -6.39
C ARG A 824 3.32 -33.13 -5.98
N MET A 825 2.33 -32.25 -5.90
CA MET A 825 2.52 -30.86 -5.48
C MET A 825 2.85 -30.79 -3.98
N ASN A 826 3.71 -29.85 -3.61
CA ASN A 826 4.14 -29.70 -2.22
C ASN A 826 3.18 -28.79 -1.43
N LYS A 827 2.32 -29.40 -0.60
CA LYS A 827 1.35 -28.68 0.23
C LYS A 827 2.02 -27.64 1.17
N SER A 828 3.26 -27.85 1.63
CA SER A 828 3.89 -26.95 2.59
C SER A 828 4.53 -25.70 1.96
N THR A 829 4.77 -25.70 0.65
CA THR A 829 5.28 -24.51 -0.06
C THR A 829 4.16 -23.75 -0.76
N ASP A 830 3.20 -24.47 -1.36
CA ASP A 830 2.21 -23.88 -2.27
C ASP A 830 0.77 -24.34 -1.92
N GLU A 831 0.35 -24.14 -0.66
CA GLU A 831 -0.96 -24.56 -0.15
C GLU A 831 -2.14 -23.95 -0.94
N SER A 832 -2.02 -22.70 -1.38
CA SER A 832 -3.01 -22.01 -2.21
C SER A 832 -3.22 -22.70 -3.56
N LEU A 833 -2.12 -23.00 -4.26
CA LEU A 833 -2.14 -23.67 -5.56
C LEU A 833 -2.60 -25.12 -5.45
N TYR A 834 -2.16 -25.85 -4.42
CA TYR A 834 -2.68 -27.19 -4.12
C TYR A 834 -4.20 -27.19 -3.90
N THR A 835 -4.71 -26.19 -3.17
CA THR A 835 -6.15 -26.04 -2.91
C THR A 835 -6.89 -25.75 -4.22
N ALA A 836 -6.44 -24.77 -5.01
CA ALA A 836 -7.05 -24.41 -6.29
C ALA A 836 -7.01 -25.56 -7.32
N ALA A 837 -5.92 -26.33 -7.37
CA ALA A 837 -5.81 -27.47 -8.28
C ALA A 837 -6.72 -28.64 -7.87
N LYS A 838 -6.88 -28.88 -6.56
CA LYS A 838 -7.85 -29.85 -6.04
C LYS A 838 -9.29 -29.42 -6.38
N GLU A 839 -9.63 -28.16 -6.12
CA GLU A 839 -10.93 -27.57 -6.42
C GLU A 839 -11.27 -27.71 -7.91
N ALA A 840 -10.36 -27.36 -8.82
CA ALA A 840 -10.56 -27.53 -10.25
C ALA A 840 -10.73 -29.00 -10.69
N LEU A 841 -10.05 -29.96 -10.05
CA LEU A 841 -10.28 -31.39 -10.32
C LEU A 841 -11.65 -31.86 -9.83
N ASP A 842 -12.12 -31.36 -8.68
CA ASP A 842 -13.44 -31.73 -8.15
C ASP A 842 -14.56 -31.07 -8.99
N ASN A 843 -14.39 -29.81 -9.40
CA ASN A 843 -15.27 -29.12 -10.36
C ASN A 843 -15.29 -29.81 -11.73
N LEU A 844 -14.15 -30.28 -12.24
CA LEU A 844 -14.08 -31.02 -13.51
C LEU A 844 -14.90 -32.30 -13.50
N LYS A 845 -14.93 -33.04 -12.37
CA LYS A 845 -15.78 -34.24 -12.25
C LYS A 845 -17.26 -33.88 -12.29
N GLY A 846 -17.66 -32.88 -11.49
CA GLY A 846 -19.05 -32.39 -11.47
C GLY A 846 -19.51 -31.90 -12.84
N PHE A 847 -18.65 -31.18 -13.56
CA PHE A 847 -18.88 -30.76 -14.95
C PHE A 847 -19.07 -31.96 -15.89
N LEU A 848 -18.21 -32.98 -15.81
CA LEU A 848 -18.33 -34.17 -16.67
C LEU A 848 -19.56 -35.01 -16.36
N GLU A 849 -19.95 -35.13 -15.09
CA GLU A 849 -21.19 -35.78 -14.64
C GLU A 849 -22.42 -35.02 -15.17
N TYR A 850 -22.43 -33.69 -15.05
CA TYR A 850 -23.46 -32.82 -15.62
C TYR A 850 -23.55 -32.98 -17.15
N ARG A 851 -22.44 -32.87 -17.89
CA ARG A 851 -22.43 -33.07 -19.35
C ARG A 851 -22.89 -34.47 -19.77
N SER A 852 -22.65 -35.50 -18.95
CA SER A 852 -23.17 -36.85 -19.16
C SER A 852 -24.66 -37.00 -18.82
N SER A 853 -25.26 -36.08 -18.06
CA SER A 853 -26.70 -36.07 -17.77
C SER A 853 -27.56 -35.40 -18.85
N LEU A 854 -26.92 -34.68 -19.78
CA LEU A 854 -27.57 -34.04 -20.93
C LEU A 854 -27.68 -34.96 -22.18
N ALA A 855 -27.10 -36.16 -22.11
CA ALA A 855 -26.99 -37.13 -23.22
C ALA A 855 -27.89 -38.35 -23.00
#